data_AF-A0A1W1CA62-F1
#
_entry.id   AF-A0A1W1CA62-F1
#
_cell.length_a   1.000
_cell.length_b   1.000
_cell.length_c   1.000
_cell.angle_alpha   90.00
_cell.angle_beta   90.00
_cell.angle_gamma   90.00
#
_symmetry.space_group_name_H-M   'P 1'
#
loop_
_entity.id
_entity.type
_entity.pdbx_description
1 polymer ?
#
loop_
_entity_poly.entity_id
_entity_poly.type
_entity_poly.pdbx_seq_one_letter_code
_entity_poly.pdbx_strand_id
1 'polypeptide(L)'
;MSLTKTFVMVPTLLLMSYTQAIASDLEVKVIKQSDWDTGFCSNVSVYNPTNTKELWNISFNAEGIVTSLWNANYAQNSTTLDVTASGLNWNNYVEPQSSIVFGYCANKVAKETPPPPPPSDGDLLITQTANAQWDGGFCKNVQVKNNSDHEIDWEVNFPIDGVVTKSWSSNFSQNPNTLEATASGLEWNNLVKPNAQVEFGYCANKVASTPTPTPTPTPTPPITGDTAYHEVLPLALKFYEAQRATGPFPTVTWRKAGGLNDGADVGRDLTGGWFDAGDHVKFNLPMSYSATMLNWGMIAFPNGYSQAGESEYGKEQVKTALDYFVQAYNEGTNPDSASDDKVYYQVGDAGADHGFWGPPELMTMERPTFTCDATNKCSEVAGGMAAAMASGAILFQDDANYSALLLDKAKKIYHYAEEYQGNNGYTAANGFYSSYSGYNDELAWGAVWLYKATGDTTYLNKAKSYVANASDAKYWSQNWDNVSNGVNLLLAEITGEDTYKSAIETNLNYWQNGISKTAGGLAFLNKWGSLRYSSTASFMALLYAKELDNGEQKTKLINFAKEQIDYILGNNPRNSSYVVGYGTNPPINPHHRASHNSQTNNINLPTNNEFVLEGALVGGPKSADDFDYADDRTDYIANEVATDYNAGFTGALAGLIELSSNNSTTPTTTALFNEFNVGFGGSYAYPFSSTTEGEKIWVSSVDLVLDDNIENNSYYADIKDFDASAFDNLQDSLKNSKFLVYWLVEGWEESWFNTTKIQEAMNAGYIPVFNYWYFGDKLMNGMPDTDKKAQYAQDNAKVIEFLNKLNGTKMLIMEPEFNKNSILSSDANQHEFATIIGNAIDSIKSNTTDVLFSLAMTDTGNRGVNQTYDKCGYTNCALGDKYEWGRPEIIYNDLINKLDFISFQEMIGEFSRDPMNAGGWDSPNPIAYSDDDIGIDKLPTRIANFSAFLKEKYNKPVFLPYIAIATATWTDANGNDAIEDSEIDYNGWEDKANTTYQTLSTMKQELQESGLFGFAPMALFDDPRHDYGGYQYFMNNEYHLGIVKSGAVDEIDSATNGDIKSKENIVSTIFDTP
;
A
#
# COMPACT_ATOMS: atom_id res chain seq x y z
N MET A 1 30.89 -67.20 4.67
CA MET A 1 29.82 -66.70 3.79
C MET A 1 29.56 -65.24 4.15
N SER A 2 29.64 -64.34 3.16
CA SER A 2 29.43 -62.88 3.19
C SER A 2 30.47 -62.07 4.01
N LEU A 3 31.53 -61.46 3.46
CA LEU A 3 31.64 -60.29 2.54
C LEU A 3 30.80 -59.08 3.01
N THR A 4 31.28 -57.87 3.28
CA THR A 4 32.62 -57.28 3.55
C THR A 4 32.36 -55.86 4.09
N LYS A 5 33.04 -55.44 5.17
CA LYS A 5 33.08 -54.06 5.69
C LYS A 5 34.51 -53.52 5.56
N THR A 6 34.61 -52.32 4.96
CA THR A 6 35.38 -51.12 5.40
C THR A 6 36.91 -51.17 5.65
N PHE A 7 37.53 -50.00 5.40
CA PHE A 7 38.83 -49.44 5.89
C PHE A 7 40.06 -49.58 4.97
N VAL A 8 41.06 -48.67 4.87
CA VAL A 8 41.48 -47.44 5.60
C VAL A 8 42.55 -46.69 4.71
N MET A 9 42.66 -45.36 4.88
CA MET A 9 43.80 -44.40 4.75
C MET A 9 44.98 -44.46 3.72
N VAL A 10 45.24 -43.30 3.08
CA VAL A 10 46.48 -42.43 2.97
C VAL A 10 47.77 -43.04 2.34
N PRO A 11 48.75 -42.35 1.64
CA PRO A 11 49.00 -40.92 1.34
C PRO A 11 49.36 -40.58 -0.14
N THR A 12 49.56 -39.27 -0.37
CA THR A 12 50.33 -38.58 -1.43
C THR A 12 51.74 -39.15 -1.68
N LEU A 13 52.18 -39.31 -2.95
CA LEU A 13 53.41 -38.69 -3.52
C LEU A 13 53.61 -38.96 -5.03
N LEU A 14 54.11 -37.93 -5.70
CA LEU A 14 54.56 -37.76 -7.09
C LEU A 14 55.34 -38.94 -7.71
N LEU A 15 55.19 -39.10 -9.04
CA LEU A 15 56.30 -39.10 -9.99
C LEU A 15 55.80 -38.85 -11.43
N MET A 16 56.34 -37.80 -12.04
CA MET A 16 56.20 -37.45 -13.46
C MET A 16 56.76 -38.56 -14.36
N SER A 17 56.07 -38.84 -15.46
CA SER A 17 56.71 -39.21 -16.72
C SER A 17 56.04 -38.47 -17.88
N TYR A 18 56.82 -37.62 -18.52
CA TYR A 18 56.53 -36.95 -19.77
C TYR A 18 56.31 -37.98 -20.88
N THR A 19 55.15 -37.92 -21.54
CA THR A 19 55.05 -38.22 -22.97
C THR A 19 54.53 -36.97 -23.66
N GLN A 20 55.49 -36.20 -24.17
CA GLN A 20 55.29 -35.07 -25.05
C GLN A 20 54.71 -35.61 -26.36
N ALA A 21 53.43 -35.34 -26.64
CA ALA A 21 52.91 -35.50 -27.99
C ALA A 21 53.50 -34.38 -28.85
N ILE A 22 54.24 -34.78 -29.88
CA ILE A 22 54.87 -33.91 -30.87
C ILE A 22 53.77 -33.11 -31.56
N ALA A 23 53.79 -31.78 -31.43
CA ALA A 23 53.01 -30.91 -32.31
C ALA A 23 53.59 -31.05 -33.72
N SER A 24 52.82 -31.53 -34.69
CA SER A 24 53.27 -31.56 -36.08
C SER A 24 53.36 -30.12 -36.59
N ASP A 25 54.52 -29.70 -37.13
CA ASP A 25 54.70 -28.40 -37.80
C ASP A 25 53.94 -28.29 -39.13
N LEU A 26 52.91 -29.13 -39.33
CA LEU A 26 52.07 -29.19 -40.52
C LEU A 26 50.84 -28.33 -40.32
N GLU A 27 50.54 -27.50 -41.31
CA GLU A 27 49.37 -26.63 -41.30
C GLU A 27 48.18 -27.32 -41.95
N VAL A 28 47.01 -27.25 -41.32
CA VAL A 28 45.79 -27.93 -41.78
C VAL A 28 44.72 -26.91 -42.14
N LYS A 29 44.17 -27.04 -43.35
CA LYS A 29 43.04 -26.22 -43.81
C LYS A 29 41.90 -27.08 -44.30
N VAL A 30 40.73 -26.93 -43.68
CA VAL A 30 39.49 -27.62 -44.06
C VAL A 30 38.64 -26.67 -44.90
N ILE A 31 38.16 -27.14 -46.05
CA ILE A 31 37.31 -26.38 -46.97
C ILE A 31 36.10 -27.22 -47.34
N LYS A 32 34.92 -26.79 -46.88
CA LYS A 32 33.65 -27.44 -47.17
C LYS A 32 33.33 -27.34 -48.67
N GLN A 33 33.06 -28.47 -49.30
CA GLN A 33 32.83 -28.59 -50.75
C GLN A 33 31.34 -28.64 -51.08
N SER A 34 30.55 -29.32 -50.24
CA SER A 34 29.10 -29.42 -50.36
C SER A 34 28.49 -29.49 -48.97
N ASP A 35 27.32 -28.88 -48.81
CA ASP A 35 26.63 -28.76 -47.52
C ASP A 35 25.12 -28.90 -47.77
N TRP A 36 24.45 -29.78 -47.03
CA TRP A 36 23.01 -30.02 -47.11
C TRP A 36 22.42 -30.26 -45.71
N ASP A 37 21.10 -30.37 -45.63
CA ASP A 37 20.38 -30.21 -44.35
C ASP A 37 20.85 -31.15 -43.24
N THR A 38 21.18 -32.40 -43.56
CA THR A 38 21.58 -33.42 -42.57
C THR A 38 23.07 -33.77 -42.58
N GLY A 39 23.88 -33.19 -43.49
CA GLY A 39 25.28 -33.55 -43.64
C GLY A 39 26.07 -32.64 -44.59
N PHE A 40 27.38 -32.85 -44.69
CA PHE A 40 28.25 -32.09 -45.59
C PHE A 40 29.47 -32.91 -45.99
N CYS A 41 30.18 -32.48 -47.04
CA CYS A 41 31.50 -32.99 -47.40
C CYS A 41 32.54 -31.88 -47.47
N SER A 42 33.76 -32.16 -47.01
CA SER A 42 34.88 -31.22 -46.93
C SER A 42 36.17 -31.83 -47.48
N ASN A 43 37.02 -30.99 -48.06
CA ASN A 43 38.40 -31.32 -48.39
C ASN A 43 39.33 -30.74 -47.34
N VAL A 44 40.34 -31.49 -46.94
CA VAL A 44 41.36 -31.12 -45.97
C VAL A 44 42.71 -31.09 -46.66
N SER A 45 43.33 -29.91 -46.67
CA SER A 45 44.68 -29.69 -47.18
C SER A 45 45.66 -29.68 -46.03
N VAL A 46 46.70 -30.53 -46.09
CA VAL A 46 47.80 -30.58 -45.12
C VAL A 46 49.05 -30.05 -45.80
N TYR A 47 49.50 -28.87 -45.38
CA TYR A 47 50.65 -28.17 -45.91
C TYR A 47 51.87 -28.36 -45.01
N ASN A 48 53.02 -28.62 -45.61
CA ASN A 48 54.29 -28.68 -44.90
C ASN A 48 55.08 -27.39 -45.13
N PRO A 49 55.07 -26.43 -44.17
CA PRO A 49 55.84 -25.19 -44.27
C PRO A 49 57.34 -25.38 -43.99
N THR A 50 57.78 -26.59 -43.63
CA THR A 50 59.18 -26.86 -43.30
C THR A 50 60.01 -27.15 -44.56
N ASN A 51 61.34 -27.22 -44.38
CA ASN A 51 62.28 -27.53 -45.44
C ASN A 51 62.66 -29.03 -45.51
N THR A 52 62.01 -29.88 -44.70
CA THR A 52 62.23 -31.33 -44.64
C THR A 52 60.94 -32.08 -44.96
N LYS A 53 61.07 -33.31 -45.47
CA LYS A 53 59.92 -34.16 -45.80
C LYS A 53 59.33 -34.74 -44.51
N GLU A 54 58.07 -34.46 -44.25
CA GLU A 54 57.42 -34.80 -42.98
C GLU A 54 56.39 -35.92 -43.16
N LEU A 55 56.37 -36.87 -42.22
CA LEU A 55 55.31 -37.88 -42.12
C LEU A 55 54.08 -37.22 -41.52
N TRP A 56 52.93 -37.27 -42.20
CA TRP A 56 51.75 -36.54 -41.71
C TRP A 56 50.80 -37.44 -40.92
N ASN A 57 50.49 -36.97 -39.71
CA ASN A 57 49.43 -37.44 -38.85
C ASN A 57 48.91 -36.22 -38.09
N ILE A 58 47.66 -35.84 -38.37
CA ILE A 58 47.06 -34.59 -37.91
C ILE A 58 45.79 -34.87 -37.12
N SER A 59 45.39 -33.93 -36.26
CA SER A 59 44.07 -33.95 -35.62
C SER A 59 43.34 -32.64 -35.87
N PHE A 60 42.05 -32.73 -36.18
CA PHE A 60 41.19 -31.58 -36.45
C PHE A 60 39.74 -31.92 -36.12
N ASN A 61 38.92 -30.93 -35.81
CA ASN A 61 37.50 -31.15 -35.54
C ASN A 61 36.71 -31.27 -36.86
N ALA A 62 35.88 -32.29 -36.98
CA ALA A 62 35.14 -32.56 -38.21
C ALA A 62 33.73 -31.95 -38.23
N GLU A 63 33.31 -31.23 -37.18
CA GLU A 63 32.00 -30.54 -37.05
C GLU A 63 30.76 -31.41 -37.30
N GLY A 64 30.92 -32.73 -37.31
CA GLY A 64 29.91 -33.72 -37.61
C GLY A 64 30.44 -35.14 -37.39
N ILE A 65 29.56 -36.15 -37.34
CA ILE A 65 29.98 -37.55 -37.29
C ILE A 65 30.36 -37.99 -38.70
N VAL A 66 31.65 -38.29 -38.91
CA VAL A 66 32.20 -38.69 -40.21
C VAL A 66 31.56 -39.99 -40.65
N THR A 67 30.91 -39.96 -41.82
CA THR A 67 30.24 -41.12 -42.42
C THR A 67 31.09 -41.78 -43.48
N SER A 68 31.97 -41.02 -44.15
CA SER A 68 32.91 -41.54 -45.14
C SER A 68 34.13 -40.64 -45.27
N LEU A 69 35.30 -41.21 -45.53
CA LEU A 69 36.56 -40.49 -45.72
C LEU A 69 37.41 -41.21 -46.77
N TRP A 70 38.13 -40.45 -47.60
CA TRP A 70 39.02 -41.00 -48.63
C TRP A 70 40.41 -40.33 -48.60
N ASN A 71 41.41 -41.04 -49.13
CA ASN A 71 42.83 -40.64 -49.22
C ASN A 71 43.56 -40.46 -47.87
N ALA A 72 43.00 -40.94 -46.76
CA ALA A 72 43.67 -41.04 -45.46
C ALA A 72 43.12 -42.22 -44.63
N ASN A 73 43.87 -42.65 -43.62
CA ASN A 73 43.34 -43.43 -42.50
C ASN A 73 42.79 -42.48 -41.44
N TYR A 74 41.70 -42.84 -40.75
CA TYR A 74 41.15 -41.99 -39.69
C TYR A 74 40.56 -42.78 -38.51
N ALA A 75 40.51 -42.09 -37.37
CA ALA A 75 39.68 -42.44 -36.22
C ALA A 75 38.99 -41.17 -35.71
N GLN A 76 37.73 -41.28 -35.26
CA GLN A 76 36.97 -40.15 -34.72
C GLN A 76 36.49 -40.43 -33.29
N ASN A 77 36.58 -39.43 -32.43
CA ASN A 77 35.87 -39.41 -31.16
C ASN A 77 34.44 -38.89 -31.39
N SER A 78 33.43 -39.74 -31.20
CA SER A 78 32.03 -39.41 -31.49
C SER A 78 31.41 -38.39 -30.52
N THR A 79 32.07 -38.06 -29.40
CA THR A 79 31.59 -37.08 -28.42
C THR A 79 32.19 -35.69 -28.66
N THR A 80 33.50 -35.60 -28.90
CA THR A 80 34.17 -34.30 -29.15
C THR A 80 34.18 -33.93 -30.64
N LEU A 81 33.86 -34.88 -31.52
CA LEU A 81 33.89 -34.78 -32.98
C LEU A 81 35.28 -34.57 -33.59
N ASP A 82 36.34 -34.71 -32.79
CA ASP A 82 37.73 -34.64 -33.25
C ASP A 82 38.11 -35.88 -34.05
N VAL A 83 38.79 -35.67 -35.17
CA VAL A 83 39.29 -36.69 -36.09
C VAL A 83 40.80 -36.65 -36.09
N THR A 84 41.43 -37.80 -35.85
CA THR A 84 42.85 -38.02 -36.11
C THR A 84 42.99 -38.70 -37.47
N ALA A 85 43.70 -38.06 -38.41
CA ALA A 85 43.89 -38.54 -39.77
C ALA A 85 45.38 -38.64 -40.13
N SER A 86 45.77 -39.74 -40.80
CA SER A 86 47.14 -40.00 -41.23
C SER A 86 47.18 -40.55 -42.65
N GLY A 87 48.29 -40.33 -43.35
CA GLY A 87 48.38 -40.76 -44.74
C GLY A 87 48.47 -42.28 -44.92
N LEU A 88 48.00 -42.72 -46.08
CA LEU A 88 48.10 -44.08 -46.57
C LEU A 88 49.51 -44.34 -47.10
N ASN A 89 49.89 -45.61 -47.30
CA ASN A 89 51.25 -45.99 -47.68
C ASN A 89 51.82 -45.28 -48.94
N TRP A 90 50.95 -44.72 -49.80
CA TRP A 90 51.34 -44.01 -51.02
C TRP A 90 51.35 -42.48 -50.89
N ASN A 91 50.82 -41.91 -49.80
CA ASN A 91 50.80 -40.46 -49.54
C ASN A 91 51.14 -40.07 -48.10
N ASN A 92 51.75 -40.95 -47.31
CA ASN A 92 52.03 -40.74 -45.88
C ASN A 92 53.06 -39.66 -45.56
N TYR A 93 53.71 -39.08 -46.56
CA TYR A 93 54.63 -37.96 -46.39
C TYR A 93 54.22 -36.74 -47.22
N VAL A 94 54.43 -35.55 -46.66
CA VAL A 94 54.27 -34.27 -47.35
C VAL A 94 55.65 -33.68 -47.62
N GLU A 95 55.97 -33.46 -48.89
CA GLU A 95 57.24 -32.85 -49.29
C GLU A 95 57.34 -31.39 -48.78
N PRO A 96 58.56 -30.87 -48.58
CA PRO A 96 58.76 -29.47 -48.19
C PRO A 96 57.98 -28.50 -49.06
N GLN A 97 57.39 -27.47 -48.45
CA GLN A 97 56.66 -26.40 -49.15
C GLN A 97 55.51 -26.90 -50.05
N SER A 98 54.95 -28.08 -49.77
CA SER A 98 53.90 -28.71 -50.58
C SER A 98 52.69 -29.09 -49.74
N SER A 99 51.54 -29.33 -50.39
CA SER A 99 50.32 -29.80 -49.74
C SER A 99 49.86 -31.15 -50.27
N ILE A 100 49.28 -31.96 -49.42
CA ILE A 100 48.44 -33.10 -49.81
C ILE A 100 46.99 -32.82 -49.44
N VAL A 101 46.04 -33.40 -50.17
CA VAL A 101 44.61 -33.20 -49.93
C VAL A 101 43.90 -34.55 -49.79
N PHE A 102 43.08 -34.66 -48.75
CA PHE A 102 42.13 -35.76 -48.56
C PHE A 102 40.73 -35.17 -48.28
N GLY A 103 39.69 -36.00 -48.26
CA GLY A 103 38.33 -35.48 -48.08
C GLY A 103 37.44 -36.42 -47.27
N TYR A 104 36.40 -35.85 -46.66
CA TYR A 104 35.44 -36.59 -45.85
C TYR A 104 34.02 -36.03 -46.02
N CYS A 105 33.03 -36.87 -45.74
CA CYS A 105 31.66 -36.46 -45.52
C CYS A 105 31.22 -36.81 -44.09
N ALA A 106 30.41 -35.95 -43.48
CA ALA A 106 29.92 -36.10 -42.13
C ALA A 106 28.43 -35.77 -42.04
N ASN A 107 27.72 -36.47 -41.16
CA ASN A 107 26.38 -36.07 -40.75
C ASN A 107 26.50 -34.97 -39.71
N LYS A 108 25.70 -33.91 -39.86
CA LYS A 108 25.64 -32.84 -38.87
C LYS A 108 25.09 -33.44 -37.58
N VAL A 109 25.84 -33.30 -36.49
CA VAL A 109 25.27 -33.53 -35.17
C VAL A 109 24.34 -32.37 -34.92
N ALA A 110 23.10 -32.64 -34.47
CA ALA A 110 22.12 -31.60 -34.19
C ALA A 110 22.79 -30.54 -33.32
N LYS A 111 23.08 -29.40 -33.92
CA LYS A 111 23.72 -28.29 -33.24
C LYS A 111 22.58 -27.63 -32.48
N GLU A 112 22.53 -27.83 -31.16
CA GLU A 112 22.00 -26.79 -30.30
C GLU A 112 22.83 -25.54 -30.60
N THR A 113 22.29 -24.68 -31.45
CA THR A 113 22.74 -23.30 -31.53
C THR A 113 22.32 -22.63 -30.23
N PRO A 114 23.20 -21.82 -29.60
CA PRO A 114 22.79 -21.00 -28.49
C PRO A 114 21.63 -20.11 -28.98
N PRO A 115 20.58 -19.91 -28.17
CA PRO A 115 19.59 -18.92 -28.52
C PRO A 115 20.29 -17.56 -28.72
N PRO A 116 19.78 -16.69 -29.60
CA PRO A 116 20.04 -15.25 -29.49
C PRO A 116 19.84 -14.83 -28.02
N PRO A 117 20.45 -13.74 -27.53
CA PRO A 117 20.00 -13.20 -26.25
C PRO A 117 18.47 -13.13 -26.33
N PRO A 118 17.73 -13.70 -25.35
CA PRO A 118 16.28 -13.65 -25.40
C PRO A 118 15.91 -12.20 -25.67
N PRO A 119 14.93 -11.91 -26.56
CA PRO A 119 14.41 -10.56 -26.64
C PRO A 119 14.14 -10.12 -25.21
N SER A 120 14.70 -8.98 -24.83
CA SER A 120 14.33 -8.37 -23.56
C SER A 120 12.82 -8.10 -23.62
N ASP A 121 12.12 -8.24 -22.50
CA ASP A 121 10.67 -7.95 -22.45
C ASP A 121 10.41 -6.59 -23.12
N GLY A 122 9.74 -6.61 -24.29
CA GLY A 122 9.42 -5.41 -25.06
C GLY A 122 10.00 -5.27 -26.49
N ASP A 123 10.91 -6.15 -26.94
CA ASP A 123 11.54 -6.01 -28.27
C ASP A 123 10.60 -6.35 -29.45
N LEU A 124 9.68 -7.31 -29.27
CA LEU A 124 8.62 -7.63 -30.24
C LEU A 124 7.26 -7.24 -29.66
N LEU A 125 6.55 -6.32 -30.31
CA LEU A 125 5.18 -5.97 -29.95
C LEU A 125 4.18 -6.72 -30.83
N ILE A 126 3.21 -7.39 -30.20
CA ILE A 126 2.09 -8.00 -30.91
C ILE A 126 0.82 -7.17 -30.78
N THR A 127 0.11 -6.95 -31.88
CA THR A 127 -1.22 -6.34 -31.87
C THR A 127 -2.21 -7.26 -32.58
N GLN A 128 -3.29 -7.63 -31.87
CA GLN A 128 -4.33 -8.49 -32.42
C GLN A 128 -5.53 -7.66 -32.87
N THR A 129 -5.99 -7.88 -34.10
CA THR A 129 -7.19 -7.25 -34.64
C THR A 129 -8.20 -8.30 -35.08
N ALA A 130 -9.47 -8.06 -34.76
CA ALA A 130 -10.55 -8.97 -35.14
C ALA A 130 -10.72 -8.99 -36.66
N ASN A 131 -10.69 -10.19 -37.25
CA ASN A 131 -10.90 -10.40 -38.68
C ASN A 131 -12.34 -10.89 -38.94
N ALA A 132 -12.84 -11.86 -38.17
CA ALA A 132 -14.22 -12.34 -38.24
C ALA A 132 -14.67 -12.97 -36.90
N GLN A 133 -15.97 -12.95 -36.57
CA GLN A 133 -16.50 -13.58 -35.35
C GLN A 133 -17.92 -14.13 -35.57
N TRP A 134 -18.23 -15.30 -34.99
CA TRP A 134 -19.54 -15.94 -34.98
C TRP A 134 -19.83 -16.63 -33.63
N ASP A 135 -21.03 -17.19 -33.47
CA ASP A 135 -21.51 -17.74 -32.18
C ASP A 135 -20.63 -18.87 -31.62
N GLY A 136 -19.87 -19.57 -32.47
CA GLY A 136 -19.01 -20.69 -32.06
C GLY A 136 -17.51 -20.49 -32.26
N GLY A 137 -17.07 -19.33 -32.75
CA GLY A 137 -15.65 -19.14 -33.12
C GLY A 137 -15.31 -17.73 -33.60
N PHE A 138 -14.04 -17.49 -33.86
CA PHE A 138 -13.53 -16.21 -34.34
C PHE A 138 -12.23 -16.39 -35.13
N CYS A 139 -11.86 -15.39 -35.91
CA CYS A 139 -10.57 -15.27 -36.57
C CYS A 139 -9.95 -13.91 -36.22
N LYS A 140 -8.64 -13.89 -35.95
CA LYS A 140 -7.87 -12.67 -35.71
C LYS A 140 -6.65 -12.61 -36.63
N ASN A 141 -6.25 -11.39 -36.95
CA ASN A 141 -4.93 -11.11 -37.52
C ASN A 141 -4.02 -10.60 -36.40
N VAL A 142 -2.77 -10.99 -36.45
CA VAL A 142 -1.74 -10.65 -35.48
C VAL A 142 -0.59 -9.98 -36.21
N GLN A 143 -0.32 -8.73 -35.87
CA GLN A 143 0.86 -8.01 -36.34
C GLN A 143 1.97 -8.17 -35.31
N VAL A 144 3.15 -8.55 -35.78
CA VAL A 144 4.38 -8.64 -34.98
C VAL A 144 5.30 -7.53 -35.45
N LYS A 145 5.56 -6.55 -34.59
CA LYS A 145 6.43 -5.41 -34.88
C LYS A 145 7.74 -5.58 -34.12
N ASN A 146 8.85 -5.44 -34.84
CA ASN A 146 10.17 -5.37 -34.23
C ASN A 146 10.47 -3.92 -33.83
N ASN A 147 10.56 -3.67 -32.52
CA ASN A 147 10.89 -2.37 -31.94
C ASN A 147 12.38 -2.22 -31.58
N SER A 148 13.20 -3.23 -31.84
CA SER A 148 14.63 -3.15 -31.62
C SER A 148 15.37 -2.47 -32.77
N ASP A 149 16.67 -2.23 -32.58
CA ASP A 149 17.58 -1.63 -33.55
C ASP A 149 18.30 -2.65 -34.46
N HIS A 150 17.99 -3.94 -34.32
CA HIS A 150 18.55 -5.04 -35.11
C HIS A 150 17.47 -5.97 -35.67
N GLU A 151 17.81 -6.80 -36.67
CA GLU A 151 16.85 -7.72 -37.29
C GLU A 151 16.55 -8.90 -36.35
N ILE A 152 15.26 -9.23 -36.17
CA ILE A 152 14.80 -10.30 -35.26
C ILE A 152 14.17 -11.43 -36.08
N ASP A 153 14.58 -12.67 -35.80
CA ASP A 153 13.86 -13.87 -36.21
C ASP A 153 12.67 -14.08 -35.26
N TRP A 154 11.45 -13.80 -35.72
CA TRP A 154 10.32 -13.61 -34.81
C TRP A 154 9.65 -14.92 -34.40
N GLU A 155 9.46 -15.06 -33.10
CA GLU A 155 8.58 -16.02 -32.45
C GLU A 155 7.84 -15.31 -31.33
N VAL A 156 6.53 -15.50 -31.26
CA VAL A 156 5.67 -14.85 -30.27
C VAL A 156 4.79 -15.90 -29.60
N ASN A 157 4.72 -15.84 -28.27
CA ASN A 157 3.83 -16.63 -27.45
C ASN A 157 2.68 -15.75 -26.98
N PHE A 158 1.45 -16.23 -27.14
CA PHE A 158 0.27 -15.49 -26.71
C PHE A 158 -0.92 -16.42 -26.47
N PRO A 159 -1.79 -16.07 -25.51
CA PRO A 159 -2.99 -16.84 -25.25
C PRO A 159 -4.03 -16.64 -26.34
N ILE A 160 -4.82 -17.68 -26.61
CA ILE A 160 -5.98 -17.63 -27.51
C ILE A 160 -7.20 -18.20 -26.80
N ASP A 161 -8.28 -17.42 -26.71
CA ASP A 161 -9.55 -17.81 -26.06
C ASP A 161 -10.38 -18.83 -26.88
N GLY A 162 -9.74 -19.88 -27.37
CA GLY A 162 -10.33 -20.87 -28.26
C GLY A 162 -9.32 -21.91 -28.75
N VAL A 163 -9.83 -23.05 -29.23
CA VAL A 163 -8.97 -24.05 -29.89
C VAL A 163 -8.78 -23.66 -31.34
N VAL A 164 -7.53 -23.43 -31.73
CA VAL A 164 -7.18 -23.01 -33.10
C VAL A 164 -7.48 -24.13 -34.07
N THR A 165 -8.27 -23.79 -35.08
CA THR A 165 -8.68 -24.70 -36.15
C THR A 165 -7.88 -24.49 -37.43
N LYS A 166 -7.32 -23.28 -37.60
CA LYS A 166 -6.55 -22.89 -38.78
C LYS A 166 -5.64 -21.71 -38.47
N SER A 167 -4.44 -21.70 -39.04
CA SER A 167 -3.55 -20.54 -39.08
C SER A 167 -3.02 -20.31 -40.50
N TRP A 168 -2.45 -19.15 -40.76
CA TRP A 168 -1.77 -18.82 -42.02
C TRP A 168 -0.64 -17.83 -41.78
N SER A 169 0.34 -17.83 -42.70
CA SER A 169 1.51 -16.94 -42.68
C SER A 169 2.41 -17.05 -41.44
N SER A 170 2.29 -18.14 -40.69
CA SER A 170 3.18 -18.49 -39.58
C SER A 170 3.32 -20.00 -39.47
N ASN A 171 4.43 -20.46 -38.91
CA ASN A 171 4.45 -21.72 -38.17
C ASN A 171 3.61 -21.52 -36.90
N PHE A 172 2.81 -22.51 -36.53
CA PHE A 172 1.83 -22.34 -35.46
C PHE A 172 1.67 -23.63 -34.66
N SER A 173 1.76 -23.53 -33.34
CA SER A 173 1.42 -24.61 -32.42
C SER A 173 0.60 -24.06 -31.26
N GLN A 174 -0.35 -24.85 -30.76
CA GLN A 174 -1.13 -24.50 -29.58
C GLN A 174 -1.16 -25.69 -28.64
N ASN A 175 -0.96 -25.43 -27.34
CA ASN A 175 -1.23 -26.43 -26.33
C ASN A 175 -2.75 -26.47 -26.05
N PRO A 176 -3.45 -27.57 -26.38
CA PRO A 176 -4.91 -27.61 -26.23
C PRO A 176 -5.39 -27.60 -24.77
N ASN A 177 -4.51 -27.80 -23.78
CA ASN A 177 -4.84 -27.80 -22.36
C ASN A 177 -4.64 -26.43 -21.69
N THR A 178 -3.68 -25.64 -22.17
CA THR A 178 -3.39 -24.30 -21.62
C THR A 178 -3.88 -23.16 -22.52
N LEU A 179 -4.31 -23.48 -23.74
CA LEU A 179 -4.70 -22.55 -24.81
C LEU A 179 -3.63 -21.53 -25.25
N GLU A 180 -2.42 -21.65 -24.70
CA GLU A 180 -1.22 -20.92 -25.13
C GLU A 180 -0.80 -21.35 -26.54
N ALA A 181 -0.55 -20.36 -27.38
CA ALA A 181 -0.10 -20.54 -28.74
C ALA A 181 1.27 -19.92 -28.99
N THR A 182 2.08 -20.64 -29.74
CA THR A 182 3.35 -20.17 -30.28
C THR A 182 3.20 -20.00 -31.79
N ALA A 183 3.47 -18.78 -32.27
CA ALA A 183 3.55 -18.50 -33.69
C ALA A 183 4.94 -17.97 -34.04
N SER A 184 5.52 -18.48 -35.12
CA SER A 184 6.82 -18.02 -35.62
C SER A 184 6.82 -17.86 -37.13
N GLY A 185 7.82 -17.12 -37.61
CA GLY A 185 8.03 -16.89 -39.01
C GLY A 185 8.11 -18.15 -39.87
N LEU A 186 7.55 -18.06 -41.07
CA LEU A 186 7.86 -18.97 -42.18
C LEU A 186 9.11 -18.46 -42.89
N GLU A 187 9.77 -19.30 -43.67
CA GLU A 187 11.05 -18.97 -44.36
C GLU A 187 11.05 -17.65 -45.16
N TRP A 188 9.89 -17.17 -45.59
CA TRP A 188 9.75 -15.94 -46.38
C TRP A 188 9.41 -14.68 -45.55
N ASN A 189 9.05 -14.83 -44.27
CA ASN A 189 8.71 -13.71 -43.37
C ASN A 189 9.31 -13.82 -41.98
N ASN A 190 10.27 -14.72 -41.73
CA ASN A 190 10.81 -14.97 -40.39
C ASN A 190 11.73 -13.87 -39.88
N LEU A 191 12.37 -13.10 -40.76
CA LEU A 191 13.21 -11.97 -40.37
C LEU A 191 12.44 -10.65 -40.45
N VAL A 192 12.28 -9.97 -39.30
CA VAL A 192 11.70 -8.62 -39.21
C VAL A 192 12.80 -7.61 -38.95
N LYS A 193 13.01 -6.70 -39.89
CA LYS A 193 13.98 -5.62 -39.77
C LYS A 193 13.64 -4.65 -38.62
N PRO A 194 14.60 -3.86 -38.12
CA PRO A 194 14.34 -2.81 -37.14
C PRO A 194 13.17 -1.91 -37.55
N ASN A 195 12.22 -1.70 -36.65
CA ASN A 195 10.97 -0.92 -36.87
C ASN A 195 10.04 -1.44 -37.98
N ALA A 196 10.28 -2.62 -38.54
CA ALA A 196 9.38 -3.26 -39.49
C ALA A 196 8.34 -4.15 -38.79
N GLN A 197 7.32 -4.55 -39.54
CA GLN A 197 6.28 -5.45 -39.03
C GLN A 197 5.92 -6.53 -40.06
N VAL A 198 5.47 -7.67 -39.53
CA VAL A 198 4.93 -8.80 -40.30
C VAL A 198 3.57 -9.17 -39.73
N GLU A 199 2.72 -9.81 -40.55
CA GLU A 199 1.35 -10.17 -40.14
C GLU A 199 1.07 -11.64 -40.43
N PHE A 200 0.44 -12.31 -39.47
CA PHE A 200 -0.13 -13.65 -39.62
C PHE A 200 -1.55 -13.67 -39.07
N GLY A 201 -2.26 -14.78 -39.22
CA GLY A 201 -3.61 -14.89 -38.63
C GLY A 201 -4.03 -16.30 -38.31
N TYR A 202 -5.10 -16.40 -37.54
CA TYR A 202 -5.65 -17.67 -37.07
C TYR A 202 -7.18 -17.60 -36.92
N CYS A 203 -7.82 -18.77 -36.93
CA CYS A 203 -9.21 -18.96 -36.56
C CYS A 203 -9.32 -20.00 -35.44
N ALA A 204 -10.15 -19.73 -34.43
CA ALA A 204 -10.36 -20.60 -33.27
C ALA A 204 -11.85 -20.84 -32.99
N ASN A 205 -12.18 -22.03 -32.51
CA ASN A 205 -13.50 -22.31 -31.95
C ASN A 205 -13.53 -21.91 -30.48
N LYS A 206 -14.59 -21.22 -30.05
CA LYS A 206 -14.78 -20.81 -28.65
C LYS A 206 -14.94 -22.06 -27.79
N VAL A 207 -14.17 -22.15 -26.71
CA VAL A 207 -14.41 -23.16 -25.66
C VAL A 207 -15.58 -22.66 -24.83
N ALA A 208 -16.55 -23.52 -24.50
CA ALA A 208 -17.71 -23.14 -23.70
C ALA A 208 -17.23 -22.52 -22.37
N SER A 209 -17.71 -21.31 -22.06
CA SER A 209 -17.19 -20.47 -20.98
C SER A 209 -17.36 -21.11 -19.60
N THR A 210 -16.28 -21.65 -19.06
CA THR A 210 -15.99 -21.64 -17.61
C THR A 210 -15.36 -20.29 -17.26
N PRO A 211 -15.66 -19.69 -16.09
CA PRO A 211 -15.07 -18.42 -15.69
C PRO A 211 -13.55 -18.57 -15.57
N THR A 212 -12.80 -17.69 -16.22
CA THR A 212 -11.34 -17.68 -16.22
C THR A 212 -10.83 -17.18 -14.86
N PRO A 213 -9.91 -17.89 -14.18
CA PRO A 213 -9.16 -17.35 -13.07
C PRO A 213 -8.22 -16.23 -13.56
N THR A 214 -8.18 -15.13 -12.82
CA THR A 214 -7.27 -13.99 -13.00
C THR A 214 -5.81 -14.45 -13.12
N PRO A 215 -4.99 -13.83 -14.00
CA PRO A 215 -3.59 -14.23 -14.18
C PRO A 215 -2.80 -14.14 -12.87
N THR A 216 -2.04 -15.19 -12.57
CA THR A 216 -1.05 -15.21 -11.49
C THR A 216 -0.01 -14.11 -11.74
N PRO A 217 0.26 -13.22 -10.76
CA PRO A 217 1.34 -12.25 -10.88
C PRO A 217 2.69 -12.97 -10.90
N THR A 218 3.62 -12.44 -11.70
CA THR A 218 5.05 -12.78 -11.66
C THR A 218 5.55 -12.74 -10.21
N PRO A 219 6.39 -13.69 -9.75
CA PRO A 219 6.83 -13.73 -8.36
C PRO A 219 7.61 -12.45 -8.01
N THR A 220 6.94 -11.58 -7.26
CA THR A 220 7.54 -10.44 -6.58
C THR A 220 8.26 -11.01 -5.34
N PRO A 221 9.47 -10.55 -4.98
CA PRO A 221 10.12 -10.97 -3.74
C PRO A 221 9.17 -10.79 -2.53
N PRO A 222 9.28 -11.61 -1.47
CA PRO A 222 8.36 -11.57 -0.36
C PRO A 222 8.30 -10.16 0.26
N ILE A 223 7.16 -9.48 0.07
CA ILE A 223 6.86 -8.24 0.78
C ILE A 223 6.56 -8.67 2.21
N THR A 224 7.50 -8.40 3.10
CA THR A 224 7.42 -8.63 4.55
C THR A 224 7.71 -7.31 5.27
N GLY A 225 7.28 -7.15 6.51
CA GLY A 225 7.32 -5.85 7.18
C GLY A 225 6.09 -4.98 6.93
N ASP A 226 6.19 -3.69 7.26
CA ASP A 226 5.02 -2.84 7.46
C ASP A 226 4.08 -2.79 6.24
N THR A 227 4.61 -2.65 5.02
CA THR A 227 3.80 -2.64 3.79
C THR A 227 2.99 -3.91 3.60
N ALA A 228 3.53 -5.07 4.02
CA ALA A 228 2.83 -6.36 3.95
C ALA A 228 1.58 -6.37 4.86
N TYR A 229 1.67 -5.76 6.04
CA TYR A 229 0.57 -5.78 6.99
C TYR A 229 -0.62 -4.95 6.47
N HIS A 230 -0.35 -3.81 5.82
CA HIS A 230 -1.36 -2.99 5.15
C HIS A 230 -2.04 -3.73 4.00
N GLU A 231 -1.31 -4.56 3.23
CA GLU A 231 -1.88 -5.34 2.13
C GLU A 231 -2.70 -6.53 2.62
N VAL A 232 -2.30 -7.17 3.72
CA VAL A 232 -2.93 -8.42 4.20
C VAL A 232 -4.15 -8.16 5.08
N LEU A 233 -4.20 -7.06 5.84
CA LEU A 233 -5.34 -6.76 6.72
C LEU A 233 -6.69 -6.71 5.97
N PRO A 234 -6.82 -6.02 4.82
CA PRO A 234 -8.03 -6.07 3.99
C PRO A 234 -8.42 -7.49 3.56
N LEU A 235 -7.42 -8.31 3.18
CA LEU A 235 -7.65 -9.70 2.77
C LEU A 235 -8.15 -10.55 3.94
N ALA A 236 -7.51 -10.41 5.12
CA ALA A 236 -7.90 -11.13 6.33
C ALA A 236 -9.34 -10.81 6.75
N LEU A 237 -9.81 -9.57 6.53
CA LEU A 237 -11.21 -9.18 6.71
C LEU A 237 -12.13 -9.75 5.62
N LYS A 238 -11.67 -9.78 4.36
CA LYS A 238 -12.42 -10.36 3.23
C LYS A 238 -12.69 -11.86 3.40
N PHE A 239 -11.81 -12.59 4.09
CA PHE A 239 -12.09 -13.97 4.50
C PHE A 239 -13.41 -14.09 5.28
N TYR A 240 -13.71 -13.18 6.22
CA TYR A 240 -14.97 -13.21 6.97
C TYR A 240 -16.20 -12.92 6.09
N GLU A 241 -16.05 -12.11 5.05
CA GLU A 241 -17.10 -11.94 4.04
C GLU A 241 -17.37 -13.27 3.31
N ALA A 242 -16.29 -13.97 2.94
CA ALA A 242 -16.36 -15.29 2.32
C ALA A 242 -16.89 -16.39 3.25
N GLN A 243 -16.97 -16.15 4.56
CA GLN A 243 -17.60 -17.06 5.53
C GLN A 243 -19.08 -16.73 5.81
N ARG A 244 -19.63 -15.58 5.38
CA ARG A 244 -21.04 -15.22 5.70
C ARG A 244 -22.00 -16.30 5.19
N ALA A 245 -22.97 -16.73 5.99
CA ALA A 245 -23.90 -17.78 5.57
C ALA A 245 -24.85 -17.32 4.46
N THR A 246 -25.50 -16.16 4.65
CA THR A 246 -26.54 -15.64 3.74
C THR A 246 -26.19 -14.34 3.01
N GLY A 247 -25.06 -13.70 3.32
CA GLY A 247 -24.63 -12.43 2.73
C GLY A 247 -25.07 -11.20 3.52
N PRO A 248 -24.97 -9.98 2.95
CA PRO A 248 -24.55 -9.67 1.58
C PRO A 248 -23.07 -9.99 1.29
N PHE A 249 -22.68 -10.08 0.02
CA PHE A 249 -21.32 -10.36 -0.45
C PHE A 249 -20.84 -9.28 -1.44
N PRO A 250 -20.57 -8.05 -0.98
CA PRO A 250 -20.19 -6.95 -1.86
C PRO A 250 -18.88 -7.19 -2.65
N THR A 251 -17.90 -7.88 -2.07
CA THR A 251 -16.56 -8.06 -2.65
C THR A 251 -16.26 -9.52 -3.03
N VAL A 252 -16.94 -10.50 -2.42
CA VAL A 252 -16.77 -11.93 -2.68
C VAL A 252 -17.85 -12.41 -3.66
N THR A 253 -17.66 -12.05 -4.93
CA THR A 253 -18.68 -12.20 -6.00
C THR A 253 -19.06 -13.64 -6.35
N TRP A 254 -18.27 -14.62 -5.94
CA TRP A 254 -18.53 -16.04 -6.17
C TRP A 254 -19.41 -16.68 -5.08
N ARG A 255 -19.60 -16.01 -3.93
CA ARG A 255 -20.50 -16.46 -2.87
C ARG A 255 -21.94 -16.04 -3.13
N LYS A 256 -22.90 -16.86 -2.70
CA LYS A 256 -24.31 -16.50 -2.59
C LYS A 256 -24.87 -17.01 -1.25
N ALA A 257 -26.15 -16.75 -1.04
CA ALA A 257 -26.81 -17.14 0.20
C ALA A 257 -26.97 -18.66 0.30
N GLY A 258 -26.42 -19.26 1.36
CA GLY A 258 -26.71 -20.63 1.81
C GLY A 258 -27.45 -20.60 3.15
N GLY A 259 -28.05 -21.72 3.56
CA GLY A 259 -28.74 -21.80 4.87
C GLY A 259 -29.96 -20.88 5.00
N LEU A 260 -30.66 -20.59 3.90
CA LEU A 260 -31.81 -19.66 3.87
C LEU A 260 -33.01 -20.08 4.74
N ASN A 261 -33.02 -21.32 5.24
CA ASN A 261 -34.07 -21.86 6.12
C ASN A 261 -33.55 -22.13 7.54
N ASP A 262 -32.36 -21.64 7.89
CA ASP A 262 -31.76 -21.82 9.21
C ASP A 262 -32.70 -21.25 10.29
N GLY A 263 -33.06 -22.10 11.27
CA GLY A 263 -34.01 -21.76 12.35
C GLY A 263 -35.49 -22.08 12.07
N ALA A 264 -35.86 -22.46 10.84
CA ALA A 264 -37.25 -22.77 10.49
C ALA A 264 -37.83 -23.93 11.31
N ASP A 265 -37.00 -24.90 11.69
CA ASP A 265 -37.34 -26.06 12.53
C ASP A 265 -37.77 -25.68 13.95
N VAL A 266 -37.31 -24.53 14.45
CA VAL A 266 -37.69 -23.95 15.74
C VAL A 266 -38.58 -22.71 15.60
N GLY A 267 -39.04 -22.40 14.39
CA GLY A 267 -39.92 -21.27 14.11
C GLY A 267 -39.26 -19.90 14.30
N ARG A 268 -37.96 -19.78 14.02
CA ARG A 268 -37.21 -18.52 14.08
C ARG A 268 -36.41 -18.28 12.81
N ASP A 269 -36.08 -17.01 12.58
CA ASP A 269 -35.03 -16.65 11.64
C ASP A 269 -33.69 -16.77 12.37
N LEU A 270 -32.89 -17.77 11.97
CA LEU A 270 -31.50 -17.92 12.39
C LEU A 270 -30.59 -17.92 11.16
N THR A 271 -30.94 -17.17 10.12
CA THR A 271 -30.05 -16.88 8.99
C THR A 271 -28.91 -15.94 9.42
N GLY A 272 -27.96 -15.64 8.52
CA GLY A 272 -26.79 -14.83 8.84
C GLY A 272 -25.70 -15.57 9.63
N GLY A 273 -24.79 -14.81 10.24
CA GLY A 273 -23.60 -15.34 10.90
C GLY A 273 -22.58 -15.91 9.90
N TRP A 274 -21.56 -16.58 10.43
CA TRP A 274 -20.49 -17.19 9.64
C TRP A 274 -20.58 -18.72 9.66
N PHE A 275 -20.23 -19.35 8.54
CA PHE A 275 -19.77 -20.73 8.57
C PHE A 275 -18.41 -20.80 9.25
N ASP A 276 -18.19 -21.86 10.02
CA ASP A 276 -17.08 -21.93 10.96
C ASP A 276 -15.71 -22.03 10.28
N ALA A 277 -15.56 -22.99 9.37
CA ALA A 277 -14.30 -23.38 8.77
C ALA A 277 -14.44 -23.68 7.27
N GLY A 278 -13.88 -24.81 6.83
CA GLY A 278 -14.13 -25.39 5.51
C GLY A 278 -15.54 -25.94 5.26
N ASP A 279 -16.38 -25.93 6.29
CA ASP A 279 -17.70 -26.56 6.37
C ASP A 279 -18.84 -25.52 6.34
N HIS A 280 -20.07 -25.93 6.64
CA HIS A 280 -21.21 -25.01 6.71
C HIS A 280 -21.97 -25.07 8.03
N VAL A 281 -21.38 -25.66 9.06
CA VAL A 281 -21.96 -25.61 10.41
C VAL A 281 -21.72 -24.23 10.99
N LYS A 282 -22.72 -23.69 11.69
CA LYS A 282 -22.59 -22.46 12.46
C LYS A 282 -22.33 -22.84 13.91
N PHE A 283 -21.07 -22.87 14.33
CA PHE A 283 -20.69 -23.12 15.73
C PHE A 283 -20.53 -21.80 16.48
N ASN A 284 -21.41 -21.52 17.44
CA ASN A 284 -21.42 -20.18 18.06
C ASN A 284 -20.27 -19.96 19.05
N LEU A 285 -19.65 -21.02 19.61
CA LEU A 285 -18.50 -20.87 20.50
C LEU A 285 -17.28 -20.25 19.78
N PRO A 286 -16.72 -20.85 18.71
CA PRO A 286 -15.65 -20.22 17.92
C PRO A 286 -16.09 -18.96 17.19
N MET A 287 -17.36 -18.86 16.75
CA MET A 287 -17.86 -17.63 16.10
C MET A 287 -17.87 -16.44 17.08
N SER A 288 -18.32 -16.64 18.32
CA SER A 288 -18.37 -15.57 19.33
C SER A 288 -16.98 -15.20 19.84
N TYR A 289 -16.09 -16.17 19.98
CA TYR A 289 -14.66 -15.92 20.18
C TYR A 289 -14.09 -15.03 19.07
N SER A 290 -14.30 -15.40 17.80
CA SER A 290 -13.77 -14.68 16.64
C SER A 290 -14.30 -13.24 16.59
N ALA A 291 -15.60 -13.06 16.78
CA ALA A 291 -16.22 -11.74 16.83
C ALA A 291 -15.64 -10.88 17.96
N THR A 292 -15.44 -11.45 19.16
CA THR A 292 -14.87 -10.70 20.28
C THR A 292 -13.42 -10.31 20.02
N MET A 293 -12.62 -11.19 19.44
CA MET A 293 -11.21 -10.91 19.13
C MET A 293 -11.06 -9.85 18.03
N LEU A 294 -11.91 -9.87 17.00
CA LEU A 294 -11.97 -8.83 15.97
C LEU A 294 -12.42 -7.48 16.56
N ASN A 295 -13.47 -7.48 17.39
CA ASN A 295 -13.90 -6.29 18.12
C ASN A 295 -12.75 -5.74 18.97
N TRP A 296 -12.06 -6.61 19.71
CA TRP A 296 -10.92 -6.20 20.54
C TRP A 296 -9.81 -5.59 19.70
N GLY A 297 -9.48 -6.19 18.56
CA GLY A 297 -8.49 -5.63 17.63
C GLY A 297 -8.85 -4.21 17.19
N MET A 298 -10.10 -3.97 16.77
CA MET A 298 -10.55 -2.64 16.33
C MET A 298 -10.65 -1.63 17.48
N ILE A 299 -11.00 -2.07 18.69
CA ILE A 299 -11.04 -1.22 19.89
C ILE A 299 -9.62 -0.85 20.34
N ALA A 300 -8.69 -1.81 20.33
CA ALA A 300 -7.34 -1.63 20.84
C ALA A 300 -6.40 -0.98 19.83
N PHE A 301 -6.58 -1.23 18.53
CA PHE A 301 -5.73 -0.73 17.45
C PHE A 301 -6.51 0.04 16.37
N PRO A 302 -7.34 1.04 16.73
CA PRO A 302 -8.17 1.76 15.76
C PRO A 302 -7.34 2.48 14.69
N ASN A 303 -6.13 2.93 15.03
CA ASN A 303 -5.25 3.58 14.06
C ASN A 303 -4.66 2.57 13.09
N GLY A 304 -4.41 1.33 13.51
CA GLY A 304 -3.99 0.25 12.63
C GLY A 304 -5.01 -0.03 11.52
N TYR A 305 -6.30 -0.11 11.87
CA TYR A 305 -7.38 -0.28 10.88
C TYR A 305 -7.57 0.96 10.01
N SER A 306 -7.52 2.16 10.60
CA SER A 306 -7.65 3.42 9.84
C SER A 306 -6.52 3.60 8.83
N GLN A 307 -5.28 3.25 9.20
CA GLN A 307 -4.10 3.27 8.32
C GLN A 307 -4.20 2.35 7.11
N ALA A 308 -4.89 1.22 7.27
CA ALA A 308 -5.15 0.29 6.17
C ALA A 308 -6.39 0.68 5.34
N GLY A 309 -7.18 1.68 5.78
CA GLY A 309 -8.46 2.02 5.13
C GLY A 309 -9.61 1.06 5.48
N GLU A 310 -9.47 0.28 6.56
CA GLU A 310 -10.30 -0.90 6.83
C GLU A 310 -11.25 -0.76 8.04
N SER A 311 -11.37 0.44 8.64
CA SER A 311 -12.19 0.66 9.84
C SER A 311 -13.66 0.27 9.63
N GLU A 312 -14.29 0.76 8.56
CA GLU A 312 -15.71 0.51 8.31
C GLU A 312 -15.95 -0.90 7.75
N TYR A 313 -15.10 -1.37 6.84
CA TYR A 313 -15.20 -2.74 6.32
C TYR A 313 -15.00 -3.79 7.43
N GLY A 314 -14.10 -3.53 8.39
CA GLY A 314 -13.92 -4.36 9.59
C GLY A 314 -15.17 -4.41 10.47
N LYS A 315 -15.79 -3.25 10.75
CA LYS A 315 -17.09 -3.18 11.45
C LYS A 315 -18.17 -3.98 10.73
N GLU A 316 -18.27 -3.88 9.40
CA GLU A 316 -19.25 -4.65 8.63
C GLU A 316 -19.09 -6.17 8.79
N GLN A 317 -17.85 -6.67 8.86
CA GLN A 317 -17.62 -8.10 9.08
C GLN A 317 -18.21 -8.54 10.42
N VAL A 318 -17.78 -7.93 11.52
CA VAL A 318 -18.24 -8.34 12.86
C VAL A 318 -19.72 -8.11 13.06
N LYS A 319 -20.31 -7.08 12.43
CA LYS A 319 -21.75 -6.83 12.47
C LYS A 319 -22.55 -8.06 12.02
N THR A 320 -22.06 -8.81 11.04
CA THR A 320 -22.73 -10.03 10.54
C THR A 320 -22.88 -11.10 11.64
N ALA A 321 -21.87 -11.29 12.48
CA ALA A 321 -21.94 -12.23 13.60
C ALA A 321 -22.80 -11.69 14.75
N LEU A 322 -22.68 -10.39 15.05
CA LEU A 322 -23.44 -9.73 16.13
C LEU A 322 -24.94 -9.71 15.85
N ASP A 323 -25.36 -9.37 14.63
CA ASP A 323 -26.77 -9.42 14.20
C ASP A 323 -27.34 -10.84 14.34
N TYR A 324 -26.53 -11.86 14.04
CA TYR A 324 -26.92 -13.26 14.22
C TYR A 324 -27.02 -13.64 15.70
N PHE A 325 -26.11 -13.19 16.58
CA PHE A 325 -26.21 -13.48 18.01
C PHE A 325 -27.43 -12.84 18.67
N VAL A 326 -27.84 -11.65 18.23
CA VAL A 326 -29.09 -11.02 18.67
C VAL A 326 -30.30 -11.91 18.31
N GLN A 327 -30.28 -12.57 17.15
CA GLN A 327 -31.34 -13.50 16.72
C GLN A 327 -31.26 -14.86 17.45
N ALA A 328 -30.05 -15.34 17.67
CA ALA A 328 -29.73 -16.62 18.31
C ALA A 328 -29.96 -16.61 19.83
N TYR A 329 -30.22 -15.44 20.43
CA TYR A 329 -30.73 -15.32 21.78
C TYR A 329 -32.21 -14.99 21.79
N ASN A 330 -33.03 -15.95 22.22
CA ASN A 330 -34.45 -15.72 22.45
C ASN A 330 -34.70 -15.40 23.91
N GLU A 331 -34.78 -14.12 24.20
CA GLU A 331 -35.25 -13.58 25.47
C GLU A 331 -36.68 -14.06 25.77
N GLY A 332 -36.87 -14.57 26.97
CA GLY A 332 -38.14 -15.04 27.48
C GLY A 332 -39.14 -13.92 27.76
N THR A 333 -40.25 -14.29 28.38
CA THR A 333 -41.36 -13.37 28.68
C THR A 333 -41.20 -12.68 30.02
N ASN A 334 -40.32 -13.18 30.90
CA ASN A 334 -40.07 -12.59 32.19
C ASN A 334 -38.78 -11.74 32.17
N PRO A 335 -38.87 -10.40 32.23
CA PRO A 335 -37.68 -9.54 32.21
C PRO A 335 -36.80 -9.69 33.45
N ASP A 336 -37.31 -10.27 34.55
CA ASP A 336 -36.61 -10.43 35.82
C ASP A 336 -36.03 -11.84 36.02
N SER A 337 -36.16 -12.76 35.05
CA SER A 337 -35.62 -14.12 35.16
C SER A 337 -35.32 -14.73 33.79
N ALA A 338 -34.18 -15.39 33.65
CA ALA A 338 -33.81 -16.07 32.42
C ALA A 338 -34.41 -17.50 32.30
N SER A 339 -35.42 -17.84 33.11
CA SER A 339 -35.95 -19.21 33.21
C SER A 339 -36.63 -19.75 31.95
N ASP A 340 -37.14 -18.86 31.09
CA ASP A 340 -37.74 -19.19 29.78
C ASP A 340 -36.92 -18.66 28.58
N ASP A 341 -35.70 -18.18 28.84
CA ASP A 341 -34.73 -17.84 27.80
C ASP A 341 -34.26 -19.09 27.05
N LYS A 342 -33.90 -18.88 25.78
CA LYS A 342 -33.27 -19.91 24.96
C LYS A 342 -32.04 -19.35 24.25
N VAL A 343 -30.96 -20.12 24.27
CA VAL A 343 -29.73 -19.82 23.52
C VAL A 343 -29.59 -20.86 22.41
N TYR A 344 -29.71 -20.41 21.16
CA TYR A 344 -29.41 -21.23 19.99
C TYR A 344 -27.90 -21.18 19.77
N TYR A 345 -27.22 -22.30 19.98
CA TYR A 345 -25.74 -22.33 19.99
C TYR A 345 -25.15 -22.96 18.74
N GLN A 346 -25.97 -23.64 17.93
CA GLN A 346 -25.51 -24.28 16.71
C GLN A 346 -26.65 -24.43 15.70
N VAL A 347 -26.34 -24.20 14.43
CA VAL A 347 -27.22 -24.56 13.30
C VAL A 347 -26.46 -25.46 12.33
N GLY A 348 -27.05 -26.61 12.02
CA GLY A 348 -26.45 -27.66 11.21
C GLY A 348 -25.95 -28.84 12.07
N ASP A 349 -26.24 -30.06 11.60
CA ASP A 349 -25.64 -31.28 12.14
C ASP A 349 -24.29 -31.51 11.48
N ALA A 350 -23.23 -31.58 12.28
CA ALA A 350 -21.87 -31.66 11.75
C ALA A 350 -21.60 -32.95 10.99
N GLY A 351 -22.21 -34.08 11.37
CA GLY A 351 -22.06 -35.33 10.62
C GLY A 351 -22.69 -35.27 9.23
N ALA A 352 -23.91 -34.74 9.15
CA ALA A 352 -24.63 -34.55 7.88
C ALA A 352 -23.94 -33.51 6.97
N ASP A 353 -23.49 -32.39 7.55
CA ASP A 353 -22.77 -31.36 6.82
C ASP A 353 -21.41 -31.86 6.31
N HIS A 354 -20.63 -32.54 7.16
CA HIS A 354 -19.31 -33.04 6.78
C HIS A 354 -19.39 -34.22 5.80
N GLY A 355 -20.53 -34.91 5.74
CA GLY A 355 -20.85 -35.92 4.72
C GLY A 355 -21.12 -35.34 3.33
N PHE A 356 -21.20 -34.02 3.20
CA PHE A 356 -21.34 -33.28 1.95
C PHE A 356 -20.08 -32.44 1.65
N TRP A 357 -19.66 -32.43 0.40
CA TRP A 357 -18.54 -31.68 -0.14
C TRP A 357 -18.95 -30.91 -1.39
N GLY A 358 -19.59 -29.76 -1.18
CA GLY A 358 -19.99 -28.85 -2.24
C GLY A 358 -20.29 -27.47 -1.66
N PRO A 359 -20.52 -26.46 -2.50
CA PRO A 359 -20.76 -25.10 -2.04
C PRO A 359 -22.07 -25.00 -1.20
N PRO A 360 -22.16 -24.07 -0.23
CA PRO A 360 -23.29 -23.97 0.70
C PRO A 360 -24.63 -23.71 0.00
N GLU A 361 -24.60 -23.09 -1.17
CA GLU A 361 -25.75 -22.81 -2.02
C GLU A 361 -26.44 -24.08 -2.56
N LEU A 362 -25.76 -25.23 -2.49
CA LEU A 362 -26.25 -26.54 -2.94
C LEU A 362 -26.57 -27.51 -1.80
N MET A 363 -26.55 -27.05 -0.54
CA MET A 363 -26.95 -27.87 0.59
C MET A 363 -28.39 -28.37 0.45
N THR A 364 -28.58 -29.68 0.60
CA THR A 364 -29.91 -30.32 0.61
C THR A 364 -30.19 -31.12 1.88
N MET A 365 -29.20 -31.27 2.77
CA MET A 365 -29.39 -31.93 4.04
C MET A 365 -30.20 -31.04 5.00
N GLU A 366 -30.86 -31.67 5.97
CA GLU A 366 -31.46 -30.95 7.08
C GLU A 366 -30.38 -30.23 7.91
N ARG A 367 -30.68 -29.00 8.33
CA ARG A 367 -29.81 -28.16 9.15
C ARG A 367 -30.48 -27.86 10.49
N PRO A 368 -30.50 -28.82 11.42
CA PRO A 368 -31.22 -28.67 12.69
C PRO A 368 -30.63 -27.56 13.56
N THR A 369 -31.49 -26.91 14.34
CA THR A 369 -31.11 -25.92 15.33
C THR A 369 -30.95 -26.57 16.70
N PHE A 370 -29.79 -26.38 17.33
CA PHE A 370 -29.54 -26.85 18.70
C PHE A 370 -29.63 -25.71 19.70
N THR A 371 -30.27 -26.00 20.84
CA THR A 371 -30.75 -25.00 21.79
C THR A 371 -30.39 -25.40 23.21
N CYS A 372 -30.03 -24.40 24.02
CA CYS A 372 -29.93 -24.51 25.47
C CYS A 372 -31.07 -23.76 26.17
N ASP A 373 -31.38 -24.20 27.38
CA ASP A 373 -32.36 -23.62 28.28
C ASP A 373 -31.93 -23.80 29.75
N ALA A 374 -32.77 -23.37 30.69
CA ALA A 374 -32.52 -23.49 32.12
C ALA A 374 -32.17 -24.92 32.63
N THR A 375 -32.59 -25.96 31.90
CA THR A 375 -32.31 -27.38 32.21
C THR A 375 -31.09 -27.90 31.44
N ASN A 376 -31.01 -27.60 30.14
CA ASN A 376 -29.96 -28.00 29.21
C ASN A 376 -29.01 -26.82 29.01
N LYS A 377 -28.03 -26.70 29.88
CA LYS A 377 -27.24 -25.46 30.04
C LYS A 377 -26.04 -25.41 29.11
N CYS A 378 -25.59 -24.20 28.75
CA CYS A 378 -24.37 -23.97 28.00
C CYS A 378 -23.77 -22.59 28.29
N SER A 379 -23.26 -22.45 29.52
CA SER A 379 -22.71 -21.20 30.03
C SER A 379 -21.52 -20.69 29.21
N GLU A 380 -20.71 -21.59 28.66
CA GLU A 380 -19.53 -21.29 27.84
C GLU A 380 -19.92 -20.47 26.60
N VAL A 381 -20.76 -21.01 25.72
CA VAL A 381 -21.16 -20.32 24.48
C VAL A 381 -22.03 -19.10 24.76
N ALA A 382 -22.87 -19.14 25.81
CA ALA A 382 -23.67 -17.99 26.22
C ALA A 382 -22.78 -16.84 26.74
N GLY A 383 -21.74 -17.16 27.53
CA GLY A 383 -20.75 -16.20 28.01
C GLY A 383 -19.90 -15.63 26.87
N GLY A 384 -19.50 -16.46 25.90
CA GLY A 384 -18.82 -16.02 24.68
C GLY A 384 -19.67 -15.06 23.84
N MET A 385 -20.94 -15.38 23.60
CA MET A 385 -21.89 -14.50 22.90
C MET A 385 -22.13 -13.19 23.66
N ALA A 386 -22.16 -13.23 25.00
CA ALA A 386 -22.22 -12.02 25.83
C ALA A 386 -21.00 -11.13 25.61
N ALA A 387 -19.79 -11.70 25.61
CA ALA A 387 -18.55 -10.98 25.38
C ALA A 387 -18.50 -10.34 23.97
N ALA A 388 -18.95 -11.07 22.95
CA ALA A 388 -19.03 -10.58 21.58
C ALA A 388 -19.96 -9.36 21.48
N MET A 389 -21.16 -9.44 22.05
CA MET A 389 -22.11 -8.32 22.02
C MET A 389 -21.69 -7.17 22.93
N ALA A 390 -21.08 -7.42 24.10
CA ALA A 390 -20.59 -6.36 24.98
C ALA A 390 -19.41 -5.59 24.36
N SER A 391 -18.44 -6.30 23.77
CA SER A 391 -17.35 -5.66 23.00
C SER A 391 -17.89 -4.94 21.75
N GLY A 392 -18.88 -5.53 21.07
CA GLY A 392 -19.57 -4.89 19.95
C GLY A 392 -20.25 -3.58 20.35
N ALA A 393 -20.90 -3.53 21.51
CA ALA A 393 -21.50 -2.28 22.00
C ALA A 393 -20.48 -1.15 22.18
N ILE A 394 -19.23 -1.46 22.55
CA ILE A 394 -18.13 -0.50 22.62
C ILE A 394 -17.70 -0.07 21.21
N LEU A 395 -17.50 -1.02 20.30
CA LEU A 395 -17.05 -0.75 18.93
C LEU A 395 -18.03 0.13 18.15
N PHE A 396 -19.33 -0.11 18.33
CA PHE A 396 -20.41 0.60 17.62
C PHE A 396 -21.01 1.75 18.45
N GLN A 397 -20.26 2.34 19.38
CA GLN A 397 -20.75 3.44 20.23
C GLN A 397 -21.18 4.69 19.43
N ASP A 398 -20.70 4.83 18.19
CA ASP A 398 -21.11 5.84 17.20
C ASP A 398 -22.53 5.61 16.66
N ASP A 399 -23.01 4.37 16.61
CA ASP A 399 -24.43 4.03 16.42
C ASP A 399 -25.08 3.74 17.78
N ALA A 400 -25.55 4.80 18.43
CA ALA A 400 -26.13 4.72 19.78
C ALA A 400 -27.28 3.70 19.90
N ASN A 401 -28.09 3.50 18.85
CA ASN A 401 -29.21 2.57 18.90
C ASN A 401 -28.71 1.12 18.81
N TYR A 402 -27.79 0.85 17.90
CA TYR A 402 -27.23 -0.48 17.74
C TYR A 402 -26.34 -0.88 18.94
N SER A 403 -25.51 0.03 19.44
CA SER A 403 -24.75 -0.15 20.67
C SER A 403 -25.66 -0.49 21.86
N ALA A 404 -26.74 0.26 22.06
CA ALA A 404 -27.71 0.01 23.13
C ALA A 404 -28.40 -1.36 22.99
N LEU A 405 -28.76 -1.77 21.76
CA LEU A 405 -29.32 -3.08 21.48
C LEU A 405 -28.35 -4.21 21.86
N LEU A 406 -27.09 -4.10 21.40
CA LEU A 406 -26.06 -5.08 21.71
C LEU A 406 -25.80 -5.18 23.21
N LEU A 407 -25.71 -4.05 23.90
CA LEU A 407 -25.47 -4.02 25.34
C LEU A 407 -26.64 -4.62 26.15
N ASP A 408 -27.88 -4.32 25.76
CA ASP A 408 -29.07 -4.94 26.36
C ASP A 408 -29.04 -6.46 26.23
N LYS A 409 -28.78 -6.96 25.01
CA LYS A 409 -28.71 -8.40 24.74
C LYS A 409 -27.53 -9.07 25.43
N ALA A 410 -26.37 -8.41 25.49
CA ALA A 410 -25.19 -8.90 26.21
C ALA A 410 -25.48 -9.09 27.70
N LYS A 411 -26.12 -8.12 28.36
CA LYS A 411 -26.48 -8.20 29.79
C LYS A 411 -27.41 -9.37 30.07
N LYS A 412 -28.43 -9.56 29.22
CA LYS A 412 -29.46 -10.59 29.39
C LYS A 412 -28.93 -12.01 29.15
N ILE A 413 -28.19 -12.23 28.06
CA ILE A 413 -27.59 -13.55 27.81
C ILE A 413 -26.51 -13.89 28.83
N TYR A 414 -25.78 -12.90 29.35
CA TYR A 414 -24.84 -13.11 30.46
C TYR A 414 -25.57 -13.50 31.76
N HIS A 415 -26.69 -12.83 32.06
CA HIS A 415 -27.54 -13.20 33.19
C HIS A 415 -28.02 -14.65 33.08
N TYR A 416 -28.46 -15.09 31.89
CA TYR A 416 -28.76 -16.51 31.64
C TYR A 416 -27.56 -17.43 31.92
N ALA A 417 -26.39 -17.11 31.37
CA ALA A 417 -25.19 -17.93 31.51
C ALA A 417 -24.77 -18.11 32.98
N GLU A 418 -24.92 -17.05 33.78
CA GLU A 418 -24.60 -17.00 35.20
C GLU A 418 -25.66 -17.62 36.10
N GLU A 419 -26.95 -17.45 35.80
CA GLU A 419 -28.06 -18.03 36.57
C GLU A 419 -28.09 -19.55 36.39
N TYR A 420 -27.86 -20.02 35.16
CA TYR A 420 -27.94 -21.43 34.77
C TYR A 420 -26.58 -22.03 34.43
N GLN A 421 -25.66 -22.03 35.41
CA GLN A 421 -24.29 -22.54 35.23
C GLN A 421 -24.25 -24.04 34.89
N GLY A 422 -23.62 -24.36 33.75
CA GLY A 422 -23.37 -25.72 33.28
C GLY A 422 -23.22 -25.82 31.77
N ASN A 423 -22.72 -26.97 31.30
CA ASN A 423 -22.49 -27.29 29.88
C ASN A 423 -23.22 -28.56 29.41
N ASN A 424 -24.20 -29.05 30.19
CA ASN A 424 -24.87 -30.33 29.92
C ASN A 424 -25.80 -30.30 28.70
N GLY A 425 -26.17 -29.13 28.19
CA GLY A 425 -26.92 -28.93 26.96
C GLY A 425 -26.06 -28.70 25.72
N TYR A 426 -24.79 -28.33 25.88
CA TYR A 426 -23.86 -28.10 24.79
C TYR A 426 -23.27 -29.42 24.27
N THR A 427 -24.09 -30.20 23.57
CA THR A 427 -23.70 -31.57 23.16
C THR A 427 -23.48 -31.75 21.67
N ALA A 428 -24.13 -30.94 20.83
CA ALA A 428 -24.07 -31.10 19.37
C ALA A 428 -22.70 -30.75 18.76
N ALA A 429 -21.90 -29.96 19.47
CA ALA A 429 -20.54 -29.58 19.06
C ALA A 429 -19.47 -30.57 19.55
N ASN A 430 -19.82 -31.59 20.33
CA ASN A 430 -18.86 -32.55 20.88
C ASN A 430 -18.11 -33.28 19.76
N GLY A 431 -16.78 -33.30 19.86
CA GLY A 431 -15.89 -33.85 18.83
C GLY A 431 -15.43 -32.84 17.78
N PHE A 432 -16.01 -31.64 17.77
CA PHE A 432 -15.61 -30.51 16.92
C PHE A 432 -15.10 -29.37 17.81
N TYR A 433 -16.04 -28.71 18.51
CA TYR A 433 -15.79 -27.61 19.44
C TYR A 433 -16.28 -27.97 20.85
N SER A 434 -15.87 -29.14 21.35
CA SER A 434 -16.14 -29.51 22.75
C SER A 434 -15.54 -28.44 23.68
N SER A 435 -16.25 -28.07 24.75
CA SER A 435 -15.68 -27.25 25.82
C SER A 435 -14.79 -28.13 26.71
N TYR A 436 -13.48 -27.96 26.59
CA TYR A 436 -12.46 -28.68 27.36
C TYR A 436 -12.04 -27.91 28.62
N SER A 437 -11.99 -26.58 28.55
CA SER A 437 -11.62 -25.68 29.65
C SER A 437 -12.69 -25.54 30.73
N GLY A 438 -13.96 -25.74 30.36
CA GLY A 438 -15.13 -25.43 31.16
C GLY A 438 -15.87 -24.19 30.64
N TYR A 439 -16.47 -23.43 31.57
CA TYR A 439 -17.23 -22.20 31.26
C TYR A 439 -16.84 -21.02 32.17
N ASN A 440 -15.94 -21.24 33.14
CA ASN A 440 -15.57 -20.19 34.09
C ASN A 440 -14.80 -19.07 33.39
N ASP A 441 -13.97 -19.40 32.42
CA ASP A 441 -13.26 -18.47 31.57
C ASP A 441 -14.20 -17.64 30.70
N GLU A 442 -15.22 -18.22 30.07
CA GLU A 442 -16.21 -17.45 29.30
C GLU A 442 -17.13 -16.60 30.19
N LEU A 443 -17.46 -17.07 31.40
CA LEU A 443 -18.16 -16.23 32.39
C LEU A 443 -17.29 -15.07 32.85
N ALA A 444 -15.97 -15.26 32.98
CA ALA A 444 -15.05 -14.18 33.29
C ALA A 444 -14.89 -13.21 32.10
N TRP A 445 -14.86 -13.74 30.89
CA TRP A 445 -14.74 -13.02 29.63
C TRP A 445 -15.95 -12.14 29.34
N GLY A 446 -17.16 -12.69 29.45
CA GLY A 446 -18.40 -11.91 29.35
C GLY A 446 -18.48 -10.81 30.40
N ALA A 447 -18.09 -11.11 31.64
CA ALA A 447 -18.05 -10.11 32.71
C ALA A 447 -17.06 -8.98 32.45
N VAL A 448 -15.81 -9.27 32.05
CA VAL A 448 -14.81 -8.21 31.88
C VAL A 448 -15.19 -7.28 30.71
N TRP A 449 -15.77 -7.79 29.64
CA TRP A 449 -16.29 -6.96 28.55
C TRP A 449 -17.55 -6.17 28.94
N LEU A 450 -18.47 -6.76 29.70
CA LEU A 450 -19.61 -6.01 30.25
C LEU A 450 -19.15 -4.90 31.20
N TYR A 451 -18.09 -5.13 31.99
CA TYR A 451 -17.48 -4.07 32.78
C TYR A 451 -16.94 -2.95 31.89
N LYS A 452 -16.14 -3.27 30.85
CA LYS A 452 -15.62 -2.24 29.92
C LYS A 452 -16.76 -1.46 29.25
N ALA A 453 -17.87 -2.10 28.93
CA ALA A 453 -19.01 -1.46 28.27
C ALA A 453 -19.92 -0.64 29.22
N THR A 454 -19.84 -0.85 30.54
CA THR A 454 -20.82 -0.25 31.49
C THR A 454 -20.20 0.52 32.64
N GLY A 455 -18.94 0.24 32.99
CA GLY A 455 -18.32 0.69 34.25
C GLY A 455 -18.88 0.04 35.51
N ASP A 456 -19.82 -0.91 35.42
CA ASP A 456 -20.43 -1.54 36.61
C ASP A 456 -19.45 -2.54 37.26
N THR A 457 -18.88 -2.10 38.39
CA THR A 457 -17.92 -2.88 39.19
C THR A 457 -18.43 -4.26 39.65
N THR A 458 -19.74 -4.52 39.60
CA THR A 458 -20.30 -5.86 39.82
C THR A 458 -19.73 -6.85 38.81
N TYR A 459 -19.66 -6.47 37.54
CA TYR A 459 -19.07 -7.32 36.50
C TYR A 459 -17.55 -7.46 36.69
N LEU A 460 -16.83 -6.41 37.11
CA LEU A 460 -15.40 -6.52 37.42
C LEU A 460 -15.15 -7.57 38.52
N ASN A 461 -15.93 -7.54 39.60
CA ASN A 461 -15.80 -8.50 40.69
C ASN A 461 -16.13 -9.93 40.23
N LYS A 462 -17.15 -10.10 39.37
CA LYS A 462 -17.47 -11.39 38.74
C LYS A 462 -16.31 -11.90 37.88
N ALA A 463 -15.73 -11.05 37.03
CA ALA A 463 -14.58 -11.42 36.20
C ALA A 463 -13.41 -11.94 37.03
N LYS A 464 -13.04 -11.23 38.11
CA LYS A 464 -12.00 -11.67 39.05
C LYS A 464 -12.32 -13.01 39.72
N SER A 465 -13.57 -13.20 40.13
CA SER A 465 -14.02 -14.44 40.79
C SER A 465 -13.99 -15.63 39.83
N TYR A 466 -14.51 -15.47 38.62
CA TYR A 466 -14.60 -16.58 37.67
C TYR A 466 -13.23 -16.96 37.10
N VAL A 467 -12.36 -15.99 36.76
CA VAL A 467 -11.01 -16.31 36.24
C VAL A 467 -10.15 -17.05 37.26
N ALA A 468 -10.34 -16.80 38.56
CA ALA A 468 -9.66 -17.52 39.63
C ALA A 468 -10.10 -19.01 39.75
N ASN A 469 -11.25 -19.36 39.18
CA ASN A 469 -11.79 -20.71 39.11
C ASN A 469 -11.70 -21.32 37.70
N ALA A 470 -11.12 -20.60 36.74
CA ALA A 470 -10.91 -21.07 35.37
C ALA A 470 -9.70 -22.00 35.28
N SER A 471 -9.66 -22.79 34.21
CA SER A 471 -8.53 -23.67 33.91
C SER A 471 -7.28 -22.85 33.55
N ASP A 472 -6.14 -23.18 34.16
CA ASP A 472 -4.87 -22.47 33.93
C ASP A 472 -4.44 -22.58 32.46
N ALA A 473 -4.24 -21.42 31.81
CA ALA A 473 -3.86 -21.29 30.41
C ALA A 473 -2.44 -20.74 30.21
N LYS A 474 -1.61 -20.68 31.26
CA LYS A 474 -0.28 -20.03 31.21
C LYS A 474 0.69 -20.61 30.19
N TYR A 475 0.57 -21.89 29.83
CA TYR A 475 1.40 -22.55 28.81
C TYR A 475 0.63 -22.90 27.54
N TRP A 476 -0.46 -22.17 27.29
CA TRP A 476 -1.32 -22.34 26.13
C TRP A 476 -1.52 -20.99 25.41
N SER A 477 -2.20 -20.99 24.27
CA SER A 477 -2.62 -19.74 23.61
C SER A 477 -4.00 -19.34 24.09
N GLN A 478 -4.30 -18.04 24.05
CA GLN A 478 -5.69 -17.57 23.94
C GLN A 478 -6.34 -18.26 22.73
N ASN A 479 -7.54 -18.81 22.89
CA ASN A 479 -8.27 -19.47 21.79
C ASN A 479 -9.76 -19.58 22.11
N TRP A 480 -10.53 -20.17 21.18
CA TRP A 480 -11.99 -20.33 21.30
C TRP A 480 -12.46 -21.18 22.49
N ASP A 481 -11.62 -22.06 23.01
CA ASP A 481 -11.94 -22.92 24.17
C ASP A 481 -11.48 -22.29 25.48
N ASN A 482 -10.33 -21.60 25.49
CA ASN A 482 -9.83 -20.99 26.72
C ASN A 482 -9.41 -19.54 26.53
N VAL A 483 -10.20 -18.66 27.14
CA VAL A 483 -10.06 -17.19 27.05
C VAL A 483 -9.41 -16.55 28.28
N SER A 484 -8.87 -17.36 29.20
CA SER A 484 -8.30 -16.90 30.48
C SER A 484 -7.14 -15.93 30.30
N ASN A 485 -6.30 -16.11 29.28
CA ASN A 485 -5.17 -15.20 29.01
C ASN A 485 -5.67 -13.80 28.61
N GLY A 486 -6.73 -13.73 27.81
CA GLY A 486 -7.42 -12.49 27.46
C GLY A 486 -8.02 -11.79 28.67
N VAL A 487 -8.71 -12.55 29.53
CA VAL A 487 -9.26 -12.02 30.79
C VAL A 487 -8.17 -11.45 31.69
N ASN A 488 -7.07 -12.19 31.88
CA ASN A 488 -5.95 -11.73 32.71
C ASN A 488 -5.30 -10.46 32.14
N LEU A 489 -5.16 -10.35 30.81
CA LEU A 489 -4.64 -9.13 30.18
C LEU A 489 -5.58 -7.94 30.43
N LEU A 490 -6.88 -8.09 30.17
CA LEU A 490 -7.85 -7.02 30.43
C LEU A 490 -7.91 -6.64 31.91
N LEU A 491 -7.84 -7.61 32.84
CA LEU A 491 -7.80 -7.30 34.27
C LEU A 491 -6.49 -6.61 34.67
N ALA A 492 -5.36 -6.97 34.07
CA ALA A 492 -4.10 -6.28 34.27
C ALA A 492 -4.18 -4.81 33.82
N GLU A 493 -4.75 -4.55 32.64
CA GLU A 493 -5.06 -3.21 32.09
C GLU A 493 -5.97 -2.43 33.06
N ILE A 494 -7.11 -3.02 33.42
CA ILE A 494 -8.16 -2.34 34.21
C ILE A 494 -7.73 -2.05 35.65
N THR A 495 -7.00 -2.98 36.29
CA THR A 495 -6.79 -2.95 37.75
C THR A 495 -5.35 -2.62 38.13
N GLY A 496 -4.39 -2.86 37.23
CA GLY A 496 -2.97 -2.75 37.53
C GLY A 496 -2.43 -3.79 38.52
N GLU A 497 -3.23 -4.77 38.97
CA GLU A 497 -2.84 -5.74 39.99
C GLU A 497 -1.77 -6.73 39.50
N ASP A 498 -0.75 -6.96 40.33
CA ASP A 498 0.41 -7.81 40.00
C ASP A 498 0.03 -9.26 39.69
N THR A 499 -1.05 -9.78 40.25
CA THR A 499 -1.49 -11.17 39.99
C THR A 499 -1.85 -11.39 38.52
N TYR A 500 -2.52 -10.41 37.89
CA TYR A 500 -2.97 -10.51 36.50
C TYR A 500 -1.83 -10.17 35.55
N LYS A 501 -1.02 -9.16 35.88
CA LYS A 501 0.24 -8.83 35.17
C LYS A 501 1.19 -10.04 35.14
N SER A 502 1.44 -10.65 36.29
CA SER A 502 2.31 -11.83 36.38
C SER A 502 1.78 -13.01 35.57
N ALA A 503 0.45 -13.19 35.51
CA ALA A 503 -0.16 -14.26 34.73
C ALA A 503 0.08 -14.06 33.23
N ILE A 504 -0.19 -12.86 32.69
CA ILE A 504 0.04 -12.57 31.26
C ILE A 504 1.53 -12.54 30.92
N GLU A 505 2.38 -11.98 31.77
CA GLU A 505 3.84 -11.99 31.58
C GLU A 505 4.43 -13.40 31.58
N THR A 506 3.92 -14.29 32.44
CA THR A 506 4.32 -15.71 32.43
C THR A 506 3.97 -16.37 31.11
N ASN A 507 2.77 -16.10 30.59
CA ASN A 507 2.32 -16.63 29.31
C ASN A 507 3.16 -16.10 28.14
N LEU A 508 3.34 -14.78 28.03
CA LEU A 508 4.12 -14.16 26.97
C LEU A 508 5.59 -14.58 27.02
N ASN A 509 6.18 -14.71 28.21
CA ASN A 509 7.53 -15.24 28.37
C ASN A 509 7.64 -16.71 27.92
N TYR A 510 6.63 -17.54 28.17
CA TYR A 510 6.58 -18.90 27.62
C TYR A 510 6.56 -18.88 26.08
N TRP A 511 5.74 -18.03 25.46
CA TRP A 511 5.67 -17.91 24.00
C TRP A 511 6.97 -17.40 23.36
N GLN A 512 7.66 -16.47 24.03
CA GLN A 512 8.93 -15.95 23.52
C GLN A 512 10.07 -16.97 23.68
N ASN A 513 10.15 -17.63 24.84
CA ASN A 513 11.37 -18.32 25.27
C ASN A 513 11.20 -19.81 25.64
N GLY A 514 9.99 -20.23 26.03
CA GLY A 514 9.73 -21.57 26.59
C GLY A 514 9.07 -22.57 25.63
N ILE A 515 8.42 -22.09 24.58
CA ILE A 515 7.72 -22.92 23.60
C ILE A 515 8.70 -23.51 22.57
N SER A 516 8.34 -24.66 22.00
CA SER A 516 9.09 -25.26 20.89
C SER A 516 9.03 -24.35 19.66
N LYS A 517 10.14 -24.22 18.94
CA LYS A 517 10.22 -23.46 17.69
C LYS A 517 10.70 -24.33 16.55
N THR A 518 10.19 -24.11 15.34
CA THR A 518 10.77 -24.66 14.11
C THR A 518 12.17 -24.07 13.87
N ALA A 519 12.92 -24.61 12.90
CA ALA A 519 14.22 -24.03 12.54
C ALA A 519 14.08 -22.62 11.96
N GLY A 520 12.96 -22.34 11.27
CA GLY A 520 12.58 -21.03 10.77
C GLY A 520 12.02 -20.06 11.80
N GLY A 521 11.84 -20.48 13.06
CA GLY A 521 11.45 -19.59 14.16
C GLY A 521 9.96 -19.53 14.50
N LEU A 522 9.12 -20.36 13.87
CA LEU A 522 7.69 -20.46 14.23
C LEU A 522 7.54 -21.07 15.63
N ALA A 523 6.86 -20.36 16.54
CA ALA A 523 6.46 -20.83 17.85
C ALA A 523 5.35 -21.89 17.72
N PHE A 524 5.71 -23.16 17.84
CA PHE A 524 4.85 -24.31 17.57
C PHE A 524 4.22 -24.86 18.87
N LEU A 525 2.91 -24.67 19.03
CA LEU A 525 2.15 -25.18 20.18
C LEU A 525 1.55 -26.57 19.90
N ASN A 526 0.88 -26.72 18.76
CA ASN A 526 0.08 -27.88 18.43
C ASN A 526 -0.01 -28.04 16.90
N LYS A 527 -0.21 -29.27 16.44
CA LYS A 527 -0.37 -29.59 15.02
C LYS A 527 -1.64 -29.01 14.40
N TRP A 528 -2.71 -28.85 15.18
CA TRP A 528 -3.97 -28.30 14.69
C TRP A 528 -3.93 -26.78 14.78
N GLY A 529 -3.86 -26.08 13.64
CA GLY A 529 -3.81 -24.62 13.61
C GLY A 529 -2.59 -24.07 14.35
N SER A 530 -1.39 -24.54 13.99
CA SER A 530 -0.14 -24.05 14.58
C SER A 530 -0.03 -22.54 14.39
N LEU A 531 -0.32 -22.04 13.18
CA LEU A 531 -0.26 -20.61 12.85
C LEU A 531 -1.34 -19.78 13.54
N ARG A 532 -2.54 -20.34 13.76
CA ARG A 532 -3.60 -19.70 14.57
C ARG A 532 -3.12 -19.42 15.99
N TYR A 533 -2.42 -20.37 16.61
CA TYR A 533 -1.95 -20.18 17.98
C TYR A 533 -0.81 -19.17 18.06
N SER A 534 0.13 -19.21 17.11
CA SER A 534 1.26 -18.26 17.07
C SER A 534 0.78 -16.84 16.78
N SER A 535 -0.11 -16.66 15.79
CA SER A 535 -0.67 -15.34 15.46
C SER A 535 -1.54 -14.76 16.58
N THR A 536 -2.31 -15.59 17.28
CA THR A 536 -3.06 -15.14 18.46
C THR A 536 -2.13 -14.75 19.60
N ALA A 537 -1.05 -15.51 19.85
CA ALA A 537 -0.04 -15.12 20.83
C ALA A 537 0.66 -13.80 20.45
N SER A 538 0.91 -13.55 19.16
CA SER A 538 1.40 -12.27 18.65
C SER A 538 0.44 -11.13 18.96
N PHE A 539 -0.86 -11.32 18.73
CA PHE A 539 -1.87 -10.32 19.07
C PHE A 539 -1.89 -10.02 20.58
N MET A 540 -1.87 -11.06 21.43
CA MET A 540 -1.78 -10.89 22.88
C MET A 540 -0.50 -10.14 23.30
N ALA A 541 0.62 -10.40 22.64
CA ALA A 541 1.89 -9.70 22.88
C ALA A 541 1.78 -8.21 22.52
N LEU A 542 1.14 -7.87 21.39
CA LEU A 542 0.95 -6.49 20.94
C LEU A 542 -0.01 -5.74 21.86
N LEU A 543 -1.11 -6.37 22.29
CA LEU A 543 -2.04 -5.80 23.27
C LEU A 543 -1.31 -5.45 24.56
N TYR A 544 -0.51 -6.38 25.09
CA TYR A 544 0.26 -6.09 26.31
C TYR A 544 1.36 -5.05 26.07
N ALA A 545 2.03 -5.08 24.92
CA ALA A 545 3.04 -4.09 24.55
C ALA A 545 2.46 -2.66 24.47
N LYS A 546 1.19 -2.50 24.08
CA LYS A 546 0.49 -1.22 24.07
C LYS A 546 0.38 -0.61 25.46
N GLU A 547 0.18 -1.45 26.48
CA GLU A 547 0.06 -1.05 27.90
C GLU A 547 1.42 -0.75 28.57
N LEU A 548 2.53 -1.07 27.90
CA LEU A 548 3.87 -0.83 28.43
C LEU A 548 4.41 0.54 28.00
N ASP A 549 5.14 1.15 28.92
CA ASP A 549 6.05 2.25 28.61
C ASP A 549 7.10 1.82 27.58
N ASN A 550 7.65 2.80 26.88
CA ASN A 550 8.74 2.57 25.94
C ASN A 550 9.94 1.94 26.65
N GLY A 551 10.40 0.81 26.14
CA GLY A 551 11.50 0.07 26.75
C GLY A 551 11.70 -1.32 26.16
N GLU A 552 12.71 -2.02 26.67
CA GLU A 552 13.17 -3.30 26.13
C GLU A 552 12.07 -4.36 26.07
N GLN A 553 11.20 -4.44 27.08
CA GLN A 553 10.13 -5.43 27.12
C GLN A 553 9.08 -5.18 26.04
N LYS A 554 8.67 -3.92 25.83
CA LYS A 554 7.75 -3.51 24.76
C LYS A 554 8.33 -3.89 23.39
N THR A 555 9.58 -3.52 23.13
CA THR A 555 10.28 -3.86 21.88
C THR A 555 10.37 -5.37 21.66
N LYS A 556 10.68 -6.15 22.70
CA LYS A 556 10.73 -7.62 22.60
C LYS A 556 9.40 -8.25 22.21
N LEU A 557 8.29 -7.73 22.76
CA LEU A 557 6.95 -8.23 22.46
C LEU A 557 6.54 -7.90 21.02
N ILE A 558 6.79 -6.66 20.57
CA ILE A 558 6.54 -6.24 19.18
C ILE A 558 7.39 -7.08 18.22
N ASN A 559 8.68 -7.27 18.51
CA ASN A 559 9.57 -8.08 17.68
C ASN A 559 9.14 -9.55 17.62
N PHE A 560 8.73 -10.14 18.75
CA PHE A 560 8.17 -11.48 18.75
C PHE A 560 6.95 -11.57 17.82
N ALA A 561 6.01 -10.64 17.95
CA ALA A 561 4.82 -10.61 17.10
C ALA A 561 5.20 -10.50 15.62
N LYS A 562 6.10 -9.56 15.29
CA LYS A 562 6.64 -9.36 13.95
C LYS A 562 7.28 -10.62 13.37
N GLU A 563 8.14 -11.31 14.12
CA GLU A 563 8.79 -12.55 13.69
C GLU A 563 7.77 -13.63 13.32
N GLN A 564 6.71 -13.80 14.11
CA GLN A 564 5.68 -14.81 13.84
C GLN A 564 4.78 -14.44 12.66
N ILE A 565 4.41 -13.16 12.52
CA ILE A 565 3.59 -12.70 11.39
C ILE A 565 4.40 -12.73 10.10
N ASP A 566 5.66 -12.28 10.10
CA ASP A 566 6.53 -12.38 8.92
C ASP A 566 6.74 -13.84 8.50
N TYR A 567 6.88 -14.78 9.45
CA TYR A 567 6.92 -16.22 9.15
C TYR A 567 5.67 -16.66 8.39
N ILE A 568 4.48 -16.27 8.86
CA ILE A 568 3.20 -16.57 8.22
C ILE A 568 3.14 -15.98 6.79
N LEU A 569 3.66 -14.77 6.60
CA LEU A 569 3.61 -14.05 5.32
C LEU A 569 4.68 -14.48 4.31
N GLY A 570 5.66 -15.29 4.72
CA GLY A 570 6.61 -15.92 3.80
C GLY A 570 8.08 -15.89 4.21
N ASN A 571 8.43 -15.20 5.30
CA ASN A 571 9.78 -15.21 5.87
C ASN A 571 10.05 -16.50 6.65
N ASN A 572 10.07 -17.62 5.93
CA ASN A 572 10.26 -18.95 6.47
C ASN A 572 11.12 -19.80 5.51
N PRO A 573 11.66 -20.95 5.95
CA PRO A 573 12.51 -21.81 5.12
C PRO A 573 11.84 -22.37 3.85
N ARG A 574 10.50 -22.37 3.76
CA ARG A 574 9.78 -22.72 2.53
C ARG A 574 9.69 -21.56 1.54
N ASN A 575 10.08 -20.35 1.93
CA ASN A 575 9.93 -19.11 1.15
C ASN A 575 8.53 -18.99 0.55
N SER A 576 7.52 -19.37 1.34
CA SER A 576 6.13 -19.51 0.91
C SER A 576 5.20 -18.91 1.95
N SER A 577 4.21 -18.13 1.51
CA SER A 577 3.13 -17.62 2.36
C SER A 577 2.23 -18.75 2.84
N TYR A 578 1.60 -18.54 3.99
CA TYR A 578 0.51 -19.37 4.52
C TYR A 578 -0.85 -18.67 4.46
N VAL A 579 -0.92 -17.50 3.83
CA VAL A 579 -2.16 -16.74 3.63
C VAL A 579 -2.60 -16.92 2.18
N VAL A 580 -3.80 -17.48 1.99
CA VAL A 580 -4.37 -17.72 0.66
C VAL A 580 -4.49 -16.40 -0.11
N GLY A 581 -4.00 -16.38 -1.34
CA GLY A 581 -4.06 -15.20 -2.22
C GLY A 581 -3.02 -14.10 -1.93
N TYR A 582 -2.07 -14.32 -1.02
CA TYR A 582 -1.05 -13.32 -0.68
C TYR A 582 0.39 -13.86 -0.75
N GLY A 583 1.32 -13.07 -1.28
CA GLY A 583 2.76 -13.35 -1.23
C GLY A 583 3.23 -14.46 -2.16
N THR A 584 4.42 -15.00 -1.90
CA THR A 584 5.07 -16.03 -2.72
C THR A 584 4.47 -17.40 -2.43
N ASN A 585 4.12 -18.17 -3.47
CA ASN A 585 3.65 -19.56 -3.36
C ASN A 585 2.61 -19.79 -2.23
N PRO A 586 1.52 -18.99 -2.18
CA PRO A 586 0.48 -19.17 -1.17
C PRO A 586 -0.25 -20.52 -1.34
N PRO A 587 -0.98 -20.99 -0.32
CA PRO A 587 -1.86 -22.14 -0.47
C PRO A 587 -2.92 -21.84 -1.54
N ILE A 588 -3.12 -22.77 -2.48
CA ILE A 588 -4.16 -22.68 -3.52
C ILE A 588 -5.27 -23.71 -3.32
N ASN A 589 -5.07 -24.69 -2.45
CA ASN A 589 -6.00 -25.77 -2.16
C ASN A 589 -6.38 -25.85 -0.68
N PRO A 590 -6.86 -24.76 -0.04
CA PRO A 590 -7.36 -24.85 1.33
C PRO A 590 -8.53 -25.83 1.42
N HIS A 591 -8.67 -26.50 2.57
CA HIS A 591 -9.80 -27.36 2.91
C HIS A 591 -11.07 -26.51 3.08
N HIS A 592 -11.66 -26.07 1.97
CA HIS A 592 -12.82 -25.16 2.01
C HIS A 592 -13.82 -25.48 0.90
N ARG A 593 -15.04 -25.89 1.29
CA ARG A 593 -16.06 -26.38 0.36
C ARG A 593 -16.55 -25.34 -0.64
N ALA A 594 -16.82 -24.12 -0.18
CA ALA A 594 -17.34 -23.06 -1.04
C ALA A 594 -16.28 -22.55 -2.05
N SER A 595 -15.01 -22.45 -1.62
CA SER A 595 -13.90 -22.05 -2.49
C SER A 595 -13.54 -23.16 -3.48
N HIS A 596 -13.63 -24.42 -3.07
CA HIS A 596 -13.45 -25.55 -3.96
C HIS A 596 -14.57 -25.69 -4.99
N ASN A 597 -15.81 -25.36 -4.61
CA ASN A 597 -16.98 -25.33 -5.47
C ASN A 597 -17.31 -26.66 -6.19
N SER A 598 -17.06 -27.81 -5.54
CA SER A 598 -17.38 -29.11 -6.17
C SER A 598 -18.86 -29.24 -6.47
N GLN A 599 -19.17 -29.47 -7.75
CA GLN A 599 -20.53 -29.78 -8.21
C GLN A 599 -20.84 -31.29 -8.15
N THR A 600 -19.88 -32.12 -7.72
CA THR A 600 -19.96 -33.58 -7.79
C THR A 600 -19.93 -34.28 -6.44
N ASN A 601 -20.00 -33.52 -5.34
CA ASN A 601 -19.88 -34.02 -3.98
C ASN A 601 -18.56 -34.82 -3.78
N ASN A 602 -17.45 -34.35 -4.36
CA ASN A 602 -16.17 -35.05 -4.34
C ASN A 602 -15.03 -34.08 -4.08
N ILE A 603 -14.33 -34.28 -2.97
CA ILE A 603 -13.18 -33.44 -2.57
C ILE A 603 -12.05 -33.43 -3.59
N ASN A 604 -11.94 -34.45 -4.44
CA ASN A 604 -10.87 -34.54 -5.43
C ASN A 604 -11.23 -33.91 -6.79
N LEU A 605 -12.47 -33.42 -6.97
CA LEU A 605 -12.95 -32.88 -8.25
C LEU A 605 -13.72 -31.55 -8.05
N PRO A 606 -13.30 -30.46 -8.71
CA PRO A 606 -12.08 -30.32 -9.54
C PRO A 606 -10.77 -30.53 -8.77
N THR A 607 -9.64 -30.68 -9.48
CA THR A 607 -8.33 -30.91 -8.80
C THR A 607 -7.96 -29.73 -7.91
N ASN A 608 -8.08 -28.51 -8.44
CA ASN A 608 -7.79 -27.28 -7.71
C ASN A 608 -9.07 -26.61 -7.23
N ASN A 609 -8.98 -25.76 -6.21
CA ASN A 609 -10.10 -24.90 -5.86
C ASN A 609 -10.45 -23.96 -7.02
N GLU A 610 -11.74 -23.76 -7.26
CA GLU A 610 -12.22 -22.89 -8.34
C GLU A 610 -12.08 -21.40 -7.99
N PHE A 611 -12.24 -21.06 -6.71
CA PHE A 611 -12.17 -19.68 -6.22
C PHE A 611 -11.03 -19.50 -5.22
N VAL A 612 -10.34 -18.36 -5.30
CA VAL A 612 -9.33 -17.97 -4.32
C VAL A 612 -10.02 -17.48 -3.05
N LEU A 613 -9.75 -18.13 -1.92
CA LEU A 613 -10.27 -17.74 -0.61
C LEU A 613 -9.35 -16.70 0.04
N GLU A 614 -9.30 -15.52 -0.55
CA GLU A 614 -8.35 -14.46 -0.19
C GLU A 614 -8.33 -14.18 1.32
N GLY A 615 -7.11 -14.11 1.87
CA GLY A 615 -6.85 -13.77 3.27
C GLY A 615 -7.00 -14.91 4.26
N ALA A 616 -7.47 -16.09 3.85
CA ALA A 616 -7.58 -17.23 4.76
C ALA A 616 -6.21 -17.70 5.25
N LEU A 617 -6.04 -17.78 6.58
CA LEU A 617 -4.86 -18.37 7.21
C LEU A 617 -5.05 -19.88 7.34
N VAL A 618 -4.19 -20.66 6.69
CA VAL A 618 -4.23 -22.13 6.82
C VAL A 618 -3.67 -22.58 8.18
N GLY A 619 -3.93 -23.83 8.55
CA GLY A 619 -3.45 -24.40 9.81
C GLY A 619 -1.93 -24.40 9.98
N GLY A 620 -1.19 -24.61 8.88
CA GLY A 620 0.27 -24.55 8.81
C GLY A 620 0.97 -25.89 9.11
N PRO A 621 2.28 -25.86 9.44
CA PRO A 621 3.04 -27.08 9.68
C PRO A 621 2.46 -27.95 10.79
N LYS A 622 2.49 -29.28 10.61
CA LYS A 622 1.92 -30.28 11.54
C LYS A 622 2.86 -30.70 12.66
N SER A 623 4.12 -30.29 12.59
CA SER A 623 5.12 -30.49 13.64
C SER A 623 6.06 -29.29 13.69
N ALA A 624 6.99 -29.27 14.65
CA ALA A 624 8.05 -28.25 14.74
C ALA A 624 9.13 -28.43 13.65
N ASP A 625 8.70 -28.66 12.40
CA ASP A 625 9.50 -28.79 11.18
C ASP A 625 8.86 -27.89 10.10
N ASP A 626 9.64 -26.95 9.58
CA ASP A 626 9.17 -25.97 8.58
C ASP A 626 8.65 -26.62 7.29
N PHE A 627 9.07 -27.86 6.98
CA PHE A 627 8.70 -28.57 5.77
C PHE A 627 7.57 -29.60 5.98
N ASP A 628 7.04 -29.75 7.20
CA ASP A 628 5.89 -30.61 7.49
C ASP A 628 4.55 -29.93 7.13
N TYR A 629 4.50 -29.40 5.91
CA TYR A 629 3.36 -28.76 5.29
C TYR A 629 3.30 -29.15 3.80
N ALA A 630 2.11 -29.49 3.33
CA ALA A 630 1.81 -29.69 1.92
C ALA A 630 0.48 -29.04 1.60
N ASP A 631 0.41 -28.36 0.45
CA ASP A 631 -0.84 -27.76 -0.03
C ASP A 631 -1.76 -28.84 -0.61
N ASP A 632 -2.49 -29.52 0.27
CA ASP A 632 -3.41 -30.61 -0.03
C ASP A 632 -4.76 -30.35 0.65
N ARG A 633 -5.80 -30.15 -0.17
CA ARG A 633 -7.18 -29.92 0.30
C ARG A 633 -7.69 -31.04 1.19
N THR A 634 -7.19 -32.27 1.07
CA THR A 634 -7.61 -33.39 1.92
C THR A 634 -6.93 -33.39 3.30
N ASP A 635 -5.90 -32.57 3.50
CA ASP A 635 -5.21 -32.39 4.77
C ASP A 635 -5.88 -31.29 5.61
N TYR A 636 -6.96 -31.66 6.29
CA TYR A 636 -7.70 -30.82 7.24
C TYR A 636 -6.92 -30.51 8.55
N ILE A 637 -5.63 -30.85 8.63
CA ILE A 637 -4.75 -30.37 9.71
C ILE A 637 -3.96 -29.16 9.21
N ALA A 638 -3.23 -29.34 8.11
CA ALA A 638 -2.32 -28.32 7.59
C ALA A 638 -3.03 -27.23 6.77
N ASN A 639 -4.07 -27.63 6.03
CA ASN A 639 -4.75 -26.81 5.03
C ASN A 639 -6.18 -26.38 5.45
N GLU A 640 -6.62 -26.72 6.66
CA GLU A 640 -7.85 -26.17 7.22
C GLU A 640 -7.76 -24.65 7.38
N VAL A 641 -8.90 -23.98 7.21
CA VAL A 641 -9.08 -22.54 7.42
C VAL A 641 -10.29 -22.35 8.32
N ALA A 642 -10.25 -21.39 9.25
CA ALA A 642 -11.38 -21.17 10.16
C ALA A 642 -11.50 -19.72 10.64
N THR A 643 -12.71 -19.34 11.05
CA THR A 643 -12.98 -18.00 11.62
C THR A 643 -12.08 -17.67 12.80
N ASP A 644 -11.78 -18.65 13.65
CA ASP A 644 -10.89 -18.47 14.81
C ASP A 644 -9.41 -18.40 14.42
N TYR A 645 -9.02 -18.95 13.27
CA TYR A 645 -7.64 -18.91 12.78
C TYR A 645 -7.26 -17.48 12.37
N ASN A 646 -8.19 -16.80 11.70
CA ASN A 646 -7.99 -15.42 11.27
C ASN A 646 -8.20 -14.40 12.40
N ALA A 647 -8.81 -14.75 13.52
CA ALA A 647 -9.28 -13.77 14.50
C ALA A 647 -8.12 -13.02 15.19
N GLY A 648 -7.23 -13.77 15.86
CA GLY A 648 -6.02 -13.19 16.44
C GLY A 648 -5.07 -12.66 15.37
N PHE A 649 -4.99 -13.31 14.21
CA PHE A 649 -4.16 -12.88 13.08
C PHE A 649 -4.53 -11.47 12.59
N THR A 650 -5.82 -11.19 12.41
CA THR A 650 -6.32 -9.87 11.97
C THR A 650 -5.97 -8.78 12.99
N GLY A 651 -6.17 -9.06 14.29
CA GLY A 651 -5.75 -8.15 15.36
C GLY A 651 -4.24 -7.92 15.42
N ALA A 652 -3.43 -8.94 15.15
CA ALA A 652 -1.98 -8.83 15.11
C ALA A 652 -1.48 -7.96 13.95
N LEU A 653 -2.09 -8.07 12.76
CA LEU A 653 -1.77 -7.21 11.62
C LEU A 653 -2.01 -5.73 11.94
N ALA A 654 -3.20 -5.40 12.46
CA ALA A 654 -3.53 -4.04 12.88
C ALA A 654 -2.61 -3.53 14.00
N GLY A 655 -2.32 -4.38 14.99
CA GLY A 655 -1.41 -4.05 16.08
C GLY A 655 0.02 -3.79 15.59
N LEU A 656 0.51 -4.51 14.58
CA LEU A 656 1.80 -4.22 13.96
C LEU A 656 1.74 -2.89 13.22
N ILE A 657 0.76 -2.66 12.33
CA ILE A 657 0.61 -1.36 11.64
C ILE A 657 0.67 -0.18 12.61
N GLU A 658 0.02 -0.30 13.77
CA GLU A 658 -0.01 0.74 14.79
C GLU A 658 1.24 0.82 15.68
N LEU A 659 1.91 -0.29 15.98
CA LEU A 659 3.00 -0.35 16.99
C LEU A 659 4.41 -0.55 16.42
N SER A 660 4.56 -1.12 15.21
CA SER A 660 5.88 -1.27 14.55
C SER A 660 6.36 0.02 13.88
N SER A 661 5.46 0.99 13.71
CA SER A 661 5.80 2.40 13.50
C SER A 661 6.39 2.96 14.81
N ASN A 662 7.72 3.10 14.87
CA ASN A 662 8.41 3.74 16.01
C ASN A 662 7.69 5.05 16.39
N ASN A 663 7.06 5.06 17.56
CA ASN A 663 6.37 6.19 18.20
C ASN A 663 6.28 7.47 17.37
N SER A 664 5.11 7.67 16.76
CA SER A 664 4.55 9.00 16.73
C SER A 664 3.04 8.96 16.73
N THR A 665 2.45 9.49 17.79
CA THR A 665 1.09 10.02 17.75
C THR A 665 1.06 11.12 16.70
N THR A 666 0.61 10.72 15.52
CA THR A 666 0.57 11.51 14.31
C THR A 666 -0.68 11.07 13.56
N PRO A 667 -1.58 11.98 13.15
CA PRO A 667 -2.64 11.65 12.22
C PRO A 667 -2.00 10.92 11.04
N THR A 668 -2.46 9.70 10.82
CA THR A 668 -1.76 8.74 9.96
C THR A 668 -1.56 9.39 8.61
N THR A 669 -0.35 9.34 8.07
CA THR A 669 -0.03 9.97 6.78
C THR A 669 -1.05 9.58 5.71
N THR A 670 -1.54 8.33 5.77
CA THR A 670 -2.66 7.84 4.96
C THR A 670 -3.98 8.57 5.21
N ALA A 671 -4.43 8.78 6.44
CA ALA A 671 -5.64 9.57 6.72
C ALA A 671 -5.46 11.04 6.30
N LEU A 672 -4.28 11.61 6.57
CA LEU A 672 -3.94 12.97 6.15
C LEU A 672 -4.03 13.14 4.62
N PHE A 673 -3.54 12.17 3.85
CA PHE A 673 -3.56 12.22 2.39
C PHE A 673 -4.92 11.87 1.78
N ASN A 674 -5.80 11.25 2.57
CA ASN A 674 -7.14 10.85 2.12
C ASN A 674 -8.21 11.88 2.47
N GLU A 675 -7.92 12.90 3.26
CA GLU A 675 -8.88 13.97 3.62
C GLU A 675 -8.49 15.29 2.98
N PHE A 676 -9.46 16.00 2.38
CA PHE A 676 -9.23 17.36 1.93
C PHE A 676 -9.37 18.35 3.09
N ASN A 677 -8.27 19.04 3.39
CA ASN A 677 -8.16 19.95 4.52
C ASN A 677 -7.63 21.33 4.09
N VAL A 678 -8.00 22.37 4.82
CA VAL A 678 -7.51 23.73 4.56
C VAL A 678 -6.65 24.21 5.73
N GLY A 679 -5.62 24.98 5.42
CA GLY A 679 -4.75 25.60 6.41
C GLY A 679 -5.05 27.07 6.66
N PHE A 680 -4.46 27.63 7.70
CA PHE A 680 -4.25 29.07 7.84
C PHE A 680 -2.85 29.34 8.38
N GLY A 681 -2.33 30.54 8.17
CA GLY A 681 -1.01 30.89 8.69
C GLY A 681 -0.40 32.13 8.06
N GLY A 682 0.82 32.46 8.50
CA GLY A 682 1.48 33.73 8.21
C GLY A 682 2.64 34.04 9.15
N SER A 683 3.60 34.86 8.72
CA SER A 683 4.75 35.25 9.55
C SER A 683 4.41 36.26 10.65
N TYR A 684 3.23 36.90 10.62
CA TYR A 684 2.86 37.92 11.60
C TYR A 684 1.35 37.97 11.89
N ALA A 685 1.06 38.18 13.17
CA ALA A 685 -0.25 38.34 13.78
C ALA A 685 -1.15 39.41 13.13
N TYR A 686 -2.46 39.34 13.36
CA TYR A 686 -3.42 40.38 13.00
C TYR A 686 -3.10 41.68 13.79
N PRO A 687 -2.71 42.78 13.11
CA PRO A 687 -2.46 44.03 13.80
C PRO A 687 -3.79 44.76 14.06
N PHE A 688 -3.98 45.17 15.31
CA PHE A 688 -5.08 46.02 15.74
C PHE A 688 -4.55 47.28 16.41
N SER A 689 -5.31 48.37 16.37
CA SER A 689 -5.00 49.50 17.24
C SER A 689 -5.29 49.16 18.69
N SER A 690 -4.40 49.60 19.56
CA SER A 690 -4.67 49.68 20.99
C SER A 690 -5.63 50.83 21.28
N THR A 691 -6.28 50.77 22.45
CA THR A 691 -6.94 51.94 23.08
C THR A 691 -5.94 53.08 23.38
N THR A 692 -4.63 52.80 23.41
CA THR A 692 -3.55 53.78 23.49
C THR A 692 -3.12 54.24 22.09
N GLU A 693 -3.15 55.55 21.85
CA GLU A 693 -2.77 56.16 20.57
C GLU A 693 -1.31 55.85 20.19
N GLY A 694 -1.10 55.33 18.98
CA GLY A 694 0.23 54.98 18.44
C GLY A 694 0.72 53.57 18.79
N GLU A 695 0.01 52.81 19.64
CA GLU A 695 0.33 51.41 19.96
C GLU A 695 -0.49 50.42 19.11
N LYS A 696 0.12 49.28 18.75
CA LYS A 696 -0.52 48.19 18.01
C LYS A 696 -0.54 46.90 18.85
N ILE A 697 -1.64 46.17 18.80
CA ILE A 697 -1.83 44.85 19.41
C ILE A 697 -1.76 43.79 18.32
N TRP A 698 -0.98 42.75 18.55
CA TRP A 698 -0.71 41.68 17.60
C TRP A 698 -1.43 40.41 18.04
N VAL A 699 -2.51 40.02 17.35
CA VAL A 699 -3.23 38.78 17.65
C VAL A 699 -2.71 37.64 16.78
N SER A 700 -2.05 36.67 17.39
CA SER A 700 -1.66 35.43 16.73
C SER A 700 -2.90 34.60 16.40
N SER A 701 -2.99 34.07 15.19
CA SER A 701 -4.07 33.17 14.79
C SER A 701 -4.04 31.85 15.57
N VAL A 702 -2.85 31.40 15.99
CA VAL A 702 -2.66 30.23 16.86
C VAL A 702 -3.16 30.51 18.27
N ASP A 703 -2.85 31.69 18.83
CA ASP A 703 -3.35 32.07 20.14
C ASP A 703 -4.87 32.24 20.09
N LEU A 704 -5.40 32.78 18.98
CA LEU A 704 -6.83 32.94 18.77
C LEU A 704 -7.56 31.58 18.78
N VAL A 705 -7.10 30.55 18.04
CA VAL A 705 -7.78 29.24 18.04
C VAL A 705 -7.62 28.44 19.33
N LEU A 706 -6.65 28.79 20.18
CA LEU A 706 -6.39 28.15 21.47
C LEU A 706 -7.05 28.86 22.67
N ASP A 707 -7.64 30.05 22.48
CA ASP A 707 -8.17 30.85 23.57
C ASP A 707 -9.68 30.64 23.77
N ASP A 708 -10.06 29.84 24.76
CA ASP A 708 -11.46 29.57 25.07
C ASP A 708 -12.21 30.75 25.74
N ASN A 709 -11.57 31.91 25.95
CA ASN A 709 -12.14 33.02 26.74
C ASN A 709 -11.86 34.41 26.14
N ILE A 710 -12.10 34.55 24.84
CA ILE A 710 -11.91 35.78 24.06
C ILE A 710 -12.57 37.00 24.74
N GLU A 711 -13.84 36.90 25.14
CA GLU A 711 -14.61 38.02 25.71
C GLU A 711 -13.95 38.62 26.98
N ASN A 712 -13.29 37.80 27.80
CA ASN A 712 -12.70 38.23 29.07
C ASN A 712 -11.17 38.31 29.03
N ASN A 713 -10.53 38.10 27.88
CA ASN A 713 -9.09 38.23 27.75
C ASN A 713 -8.71 39.72 27.65
N SER A 714 -8.02 40.22 28.68
CA SER A 714 -7.58 41.62 28.73
C SER A 714 -6.68 42.02 27.57
N TYR A 715 -5.96 41.08 26.96
CA TYR A 715 -5.12 41.33 25.79
C TYR A 715 -5.94 41.76 24.56
N TYR A 716 -7.10 41.12 24.33
CA TYR A 716 -7.99 41.50 23.22
C TYR A 716 -8.88 42.70 23.59
N ALA A 717 -9.26 42.85 24.86
CA ALA A 717 -10.05 44.00 25.32
C ALA A 717 -9.33 45.36 25.15
N ASP A 718 -7.99 45.35 25.08
CA ASP A 718 -7.20 46.55 24.79
C ASP A 718 -7.26 46.96 23.31
N ILE A 719 -7.87 46.14 22.43
CA ILE A 719 -8.13 46.49 21.03
C ILE A 719 -9.18 47.59 20.98
N LYS A 720 -8.87 48.66 20.25
CA LYS A 720 -9.79 49.75 19.97
C LYS A 720 -11.04 49.20 19.28
N ASP A 721 -12.22 49.56 19.78
CA ASP A 721 -13.52 49.10 19.27
C ASP A 721 -13.69 47.57 19.25
N PHE A 722 -13.10 46.85 20.22
CA PHE A 722 -13.18 45.39 20.36
C PHE A 722 -14.63 44.85 20.28
N ASP A 723 -14.89 43.96 19.31
CA ASP A 723 -16.14 43.23 19.10
C ASP A 723 -15.90 41.75 19.38
N ALA A 724 -16.19 41.31 20.60
CA ALA A 724 -15.95 39.94 21.04
C ALA A 724 -16.67 38.91 20.15
N SER A 725 -17.91 39.18 19.75
CA SER A 725 -18.70 38.24 18.92
C SER A 725 -18.09 38.02 17.54
N ALA A 726 -17.47 39.04 16.95
CA ALA A 726 -16.82 38.88 15.66
C ALA A 726 -15.41 38.25 15.77
N PHE A 727 -14.75 38.35 16.93
CA PHE A 727 -13.58 37.51 17.23
C PHE A 727 -13.96 36.04 17.45
N ASP A 728 -15.08 35.77 18.12
CA ASP A 728 -15.60 34.41 18.29
C ASP A 728 -15.94 33.78 16.93
N ASN A 729 -16.61 34.51 16.04
CA ASN A 729 -16.88 34.03 14.68
C ASN A 729 -15.58 33.70 13.93
N LEU A 730 -14.60 34.61 13.95
CA LEU A 730 -13.31 34.38 13.32
C LEU A 730 -12.61 33.14 13.90
N GLN A 731 -12.66 32.97 15.22
CA GLN A 731 -12.12 31.81 15.92
C GLN A 731 -12.81 30.53 15.44
N ASP A 732 -14.14 30.52 15.39
CA ASP A 732 -14.93 29.35 15.00
C ASP A 732 -14.66 28.94 13.55
N SER A 733 -14.51 29.89 12.62
CA SER A 733 -14.08 29.60 11.25
C SER A 733 -12.68 28.97 11.23
N LEU A 734 -11.71 29.55 11.95
CA LEU A 734 -10.33 29.04 11.96
C LEU A 734 -10.21 27.64 12.61
N LYS A 735 -11.11 27.29 13.55
CA LYS A 735 -11.18 25.95 14.15
C LYS A 735 -11.52 24.84 13.15
N ASN A 736 -12.07 25.17 11.98
CA ASN A 736 -12.34 24.19 10.91
C ASN A 736 -11.09 23.86 10.07
N SER A 737 -9.94 24.47 10.37
CA SER A 737 -8.70 24.19 9.65
C SER A 737 -7.95 22.98 10.23
N LYS A 738 -7.05 22.42 9.41
CA LYS A 738 -6.13 21.35 9.83
C LYS A 738 -4.69 21.81 9.88
N PHE A 739 -4.29 22.70 8.97
CA PHE A 739 -2.88 23.08 8.79
C PHE A 739 -2.57 24.45 9.38
N LEU A 740 -1.42 24.57 10.05
CA LEU A 740 -0.88 25.84 10.54
C LEU A 740 0.37 26.20 9.73
N VAL A 741 0.30 27.24 8.90
CA VAL A 741 1.36 27.55 7.94
C VAL A 741 2.33 28.59 8.47
N TYR A 742 3.62 28.28 8.38
CA TYR A 742 4.72 29.10 8.87
C TYR A 742 5.76 29.28 7.77
N TRP A 743 6.31 30.49 7.69
CA TRP A 743 7.32 30.84 6.70
C TRP A 743 8.69 30.94 7.34
N LEU A 744 9.62 30.12 6.86
CA LEU A 744 11.03 30.20 7.22
C LEU A 744 11.74 31.01 6.12
N VAL A 745 11.66 32.34 6.23
CA VAL A 745 12.25 33.31 5.29
C VAL A 745 13.74 33.55 5.56
N GLU A 746 14.43 34.28 4.68
CA GLU A 746 15.83 34.63 4.91
C GLU A 746 16.01 35.37 6.25
N GLY A 747 16.96 34.91 7.06
CA GLY A 747 17.25 35.51 8.36
C GLY A 747 16.24 35.18 9.46
N TRP A 748 15.37 34.18 9.27
CA TRP A 748 14.41 33.76 10.30
C TRP A 748 15.10 33.46 11.63
N GLU A 749 14.48 33.88 12.73
CA GLU A 749 14.92 33.56 14.08
C GLU A 749 13.91 32.69 14.79
N GLU A 750 14.39 31.75 15.61
CA GLU A 750 13.52 30.85 16.36
C GLU A 750 12.57 31.62 17.29
N SER A 751 13.01 32.78 17.82
CA SER A 751 12.19 33.63 18.69
C SER A 751 10.93 34.19 18.01
N TRP A 752 10.82 34.09 16.69
CA TRP A 752 9.61 34.45 15.96
C TRP A 752 8.50 33.40 16.14
N PHE A 753 8.85 32.17 16.52
CA PHE A 753 7.94 31.04 16.66
C PHE A 753 7.75 30.69 18.14
N ASN A 754 6.52 30.80 18.63
CA ASN A 754 6.19 30.33 19.97
C ASN A 754 5.99 28.80 19.96
N THR A 755 7.09 28.03 20.04
CA THR A 755 7.09 26.56 19.96
C THR A 755 6.16 25.89 20.97
N THR A 756 5.98 26.47 22.17
CA THR A 756 5.02 25.99 23.16
C THR A 756 3.59 26.07 22.62
N LYS A 757 3.19 27.20 22.03
CA LYS A 757 1.86 27.38 21.45
C LYS A 757 1.64 26.53 20.21
N ILE A 758 2.68 26.37 19.38
CA ILE A 758 2.64 25.45 18.24
C ILE A 758 2.39 24.02 18.74
N GLN A 759 3.08 23.59 19.80
CA GLN A 759 2.86 22.27 20.38
C GLN A 759 1.46 22.12 21.00
N GLU A 760 0.93 23.15 21.67
CA GLU A 760 -0.45 23.15 22.18
C GLU A 760 -1.45 22.93 21.04
N ALA A 761 -1.28 23.62 19.91
CA ALA A 761 -2.11 23.42 18.74
C ALA A 761 -1.93 22.03 18.10
N MET A 762 -0.70 21.51 18.04
CA MET A 762 -0.47 20.13 17.60
C MET A 762 -1.21 19.12 18.47
N ASN A 763 -1.22 19.32 19.78
CA ASN A 763 -1.97 18.48 20.71
C ASN A 763 -3.49 18.60 20.51
N ALA A 764 -3.97 19.74 20.00
CA ALA A 764 -5.36 19.95 19.60
C ALA A 764 -5.72 19.41 18.20
N GLY A 765 -4.75 18.77 17.51
CA GLY A 765 -4.99 18.08 16.25
C GLY A 765 -4.58 18.85 14.98
N TYR A 766 -3.98 20.04 15.12
CA TYR A 766 -3.44 20.80 14.00
C TYR A 766 -2.07 20.25 13.52
N ILE A 767 -1.74 20.46 12.25
CA ILE A 767 -0.47 20.05 11.64
C ILE A 767 0.30 21.30 11.18
N PRO A 768 1.49 21.60 11.75
CA PRO A 768 2.30 22.70 11.27
C PRO A 768 2.92 22.37 9.90
N VAL A 769 2.79 23.33 8.97
CA VAL A 769 3.39 23.32 7.64
C VAL A 769 4.42 24.44 7.58
N PHE A 770 5.70 24.06 7.47
CA PHE A 770 6.81 25.01 7.35
C PHE A 770 7.20 25.16 5.88
N ASN A 771 6.92 26.32 5.31
CA ASN A 771 7.37 26.70 3.97
C ASN A 771 8.78 27.29 4.10
N TYR A 772 9.78 26.56 3.62
CA TYR A 772 11.19 26.94 3.70
C TYR A 772 11.61 27.71 2.46
N TRP A 773 11.53 29.04 2.56
CA TRP A 773 11.34 29.95 1.42
C TRP A 773 12.61 30.48 0.74
N TYR A 774 13.80 30.37 1.33
CA TYR A 774 15.00 31.03 0.78
C TYR A 774 16.08 30.08 0.26
N PHE A 775 15.81 28.77 0.17
CA PHE A 775 16.84 27.80 -0.19
C PHE A 775 17.48 28.12 -1.55
N GLY A 776 16.65 28.52 -2.53
CA GLY A 776 17.07 28.87 -3.88
C GLY A 776 17.61 30.28 -4.09
N ASP A 777 17.30 31.24 -3.21
CA ASP A 777 17.66 32.65 -3.43
C ASP A 777 19.16 32.92 -3.39
N LYS A 778 19.92 32.09 -2.67
CA LYS A 778 21.39 32.16 -2.62
C LYS A 778 22.06 31.73 -3.93
N LEU A 779 21.31 31.33 -4.97
CA LEU A 779 21.78 30.77 -6.24
C LEU A 779 21.90 31.77 -7.41
N MET A 780 21.84 33.07 -7.12
CA MET A 780 21.91 34.15 -8.12
C MET A 780 23.17 34.14 -9.00
N ASN A 781 24.26 33.49 -8.56
CA ASN A 781 25.57 33.46 -9.25
C ASN A 781 26.01 32.06 -9.72
N GLY A 782 25.08 31.11 -9.90
CA GLY A 782 25.38 29.74 -10.33
C GLY A 782 25.13 28.69 -9.24
N MET A 783 25.53 27.44 -9.52
CA MET A 783 25.44 26.32 -8.57
C MET A 783 26.22 26.61 -7.28
N PRO A 784 25.82 26.03 -6.12
CA PRO A 784 26.50 26.23 -4.84
C PRO A 784 27.97 25.81 -4.89
N ASP A 785 28.87 26.74 -4.54
CA ASP A 785 30.25 26.40 -4.22
C ASP A 785 30.37 25.72 -2.84
N THR A 786 31.58 25.36 -2.44
CA THR A 786 31.85 24.69 -1.16
C THR A 786 31.37 25.49 0.04
N ASP A 787 31.51 26.82 0.01
CA ASP A 787 31.14 27.68 1.14
C ASP A 787 29.62 27.78 1.26
N LYS A 788 28.90 27.89 0.14
CA LYS A 788 27.43 27.85 0.10
C LYS A 788 26.88 26.50 0.55
N LYS A 789 27.50 25.39 0.13
CA LYS A 789 27.12 24.03 0.60
C LYS A 789 27.29 23.90 2.11
N ALA A 790 28.36 24.48 2.68
CA ALA A 790 28.57 24.52 4.12
C ALA A 790 27.51 25.39 4.83
N GLN A 791 27.11 26.52 4.23
CA GLN A 791 26.03 27.36 4.78
C GLN A 791 24.69 26.61 4.78
N TYR A 792 24.34 25.90 3.69
CA TYR A 792 23.12 25.10 3.66
C TYR A 792 23.13 23.99 4.72
N ALA A 793 24.27 23.36 4.97
CA ALA A 793 24.38 22.38 6.06
C ALA A 793 24.13 23.01 7.44
N GLN A 794 24.59 24.25 7.67
CA GLN A 794 24.30 24.99 8.90
C GLN A 794 22.82 25.37 9.01
N ASP A 795 22.24 25.85 7.91
CA ASP A 795 20.81 26.22 7.86
C ASP A 795 19.93 24.98 8.11
N ASN A 796 20.27 23.82 7.54
CA ASN A 796 19.60 22.54 7.81
C ASN A 796 19.73 22.10 9.27
N ALA A 797 20.91 22.29 9.89
CA ALA A 797 21.09 21.99 11.31
C ALA A 797 20.20 22.89 12.20
N LYS A 798 20.04 24.17 11.85
CA LYS A 798 19.11 25.10 12.53
C LYS A 798 17.67 24.62 12.41
N VAL A 799 17.26 24.17 11.22
CA VAL A 799 15.92 23.59 10.99
C VAL A 799 15.70 22.30 11.80
N ILE A 800 16.69 21.40 11.85
CA ILE A 800 16.64 20.17 12.64
C ILE A 800 16.45 20.49 14.13
N GLU A 801 17.24 21.42 14.67
CA GLU A 801 17.13 21.83 16.07
C GLU A 801 15.75 22.40 16.39
N PHE A 802 15.21 23.22 15.48
CA PHE A 802 13.88 23.81 15.61
C PHE A 802 12.77 22.75 15.56
N LEU A 803 12.77 21.88 14.54
CA LEU A 803 11.73 20.86 14.38
C LEU A 803 11.71 19.84 15.53
N ASN A 804 12.87 19.54 16.13
CA ASN A 804 12.97 18.66 17.29
C ASN A 804 12.39 19.24 18.60
N LYS A 805 12.00 20.51 18.60
CA LYS A 805 11.25 21.12 19.72
C LYS A 805 9.76 20.81 19.66
N LEU A 806 9.30 20.22 18.55
CA LEU A 806 7.91 19.85 18.30
C LEU A 806 7.77 18.33 18.20
N ASN A 807 6.74 17.77 18.83
CA ASN A 807 6.41 16.35 18.85
C ASN A 807 5.10 16.10 18.08
N GLY A 808 5.07 15.08 17.22
CA GLY A 808 3.96 14.78 16.30
C GLY A 808 4.27 15.21 14.86
N THR A 809 3.35 15.01 13.90
CA THR A 809 3.62 15.33 12.49
C THR A 809 3.81 16.80 12.21
N LYS A 810 4.81 17.08 11.38
CA LYS A 810 5.05 18.37 10.75
C LYS A 810 5.25 18.16 9.25
N MET A 811 4.90 19.16 8.45
CA MET A 811 5.24 19.19 7.03
C MET A 811 6.34 20.23 6.81
N LEU A 812 7.40 19.87 6.08
CA LEU A 812 8.42 20.80 5.62
C LEU A 812 8.41 20.80 4.09
N ILE A 813 8.11 21.97 3.52
CA ILE A 813 8.05 22.19 2.08
C ILE A 813 9.22 23.09 1.72
N MET A 814 10.17 22.56 0.95
CA MET A 814 11.30 23.33 0.46
C MET A 814 10.92 24.05 -0.84
N GLU A 815 11.17 25.36 -0.90
CA GLU A 815 10.97 26.16 -2.11
C GLU A 815 12.34 26.48 -2.74
N PRO A 816 12.76 25.70 -3.77
CA PRO A 816 14.08 25.82 -4.35
C PRO A 816 14.21 26.95 -5.39
N GLU A 817 13.14 27.72 -5.64
CA GLU A 817 13.10 28.79 -6.65
C GLU A 817 13.54 28.28 -8.04
N PHE A 818 12.82 27.30 -8.61
CA PHE A 818 13.14 26.78 -9.94
C PHE A 818 13.07 27.85 -11.05
N ASN A 819 12.54 29.04 -10.79
CA ASN A 819 12.63 30.18 -11.70
C ASN A 819 14.09 30.64 -11.96
N LYS A 820 15.08 30.25 -11.14
CA LYS A 820 16.49 30.61 -11.34
C LYS A 820 17.14 29.74 -12.41
N ASN A 821 17.62 30.39 -13.48
CA ASN A 821 18.26 29.72 -14.63
C ASN A 821 19.48 28.85 -14.25
N SER A 822 20.20 29.14 -13.16
CA SER A 822 21.39 28.38 -12.76
C SER A 822 21.08 26.91 -12.47
N ILE A 823 19.98 26.63 -11.77
CA ILE A 823 19.53 25.27 -11.40
C ILE A 823 19.16 24.47 -12.66
N LEU A 824 18.37 25.09 -13.54
CA LEU A 824 17.76 24.44 -14.69
C LEU A 824 18.57 24.54 -15.99
N SER A 825 19.77 25.12 -15.94
CA SER A 825 20.58 25.42 -17.14
C SER A 825 21.16 24.19 -17.85
N SER A 826 21.23 23.03 -17.18
CA SER A 826 21.62 21.75 -17.78
C SER A 826 21.20 20.58 -16.91
N ASP A 827 21.06 19.38 -17.50
CA ASP A 827 20.78 18.13 -16.78
C ASP A 827 21.82 17.88 -15.67
N ALA A 828 23.10 18.20 -15.91
CA ALA A 828 24.17 18.06 -14.92
C ALA A 828 23.94 18.96 -13.69
N ASN A 829 23.52 20.20 -13.90
CA ASN A 829 23.18 21.10 -12.80
C ASN A 829 21.94 20.63 -12.04
N GLN A 830 20.95 20.07 -12.75
CA GLN A 830 19.75 19.51 -12.13
C GLN A 830 20.09 18.30 -11.24
N HIS A 831 20.90 17.35 -11.71
CA HIS A 831 21.37 16.23 -10.90
C HIS A 831 22.25 16.68 -9.71
N GLU A 832 23.13 17.66 -9.91
CA GLU A 832 23.93 18.23 -8.82
C GLU A 832 23.03 18.89 -7.77
N PHE A 833 22.03 19.67 -8.20
CA PHE A 833 21.08 20.30 -7.30
C PHE A 833 20.22 19.27 -6.55
N ALA A 834 19.73 18.25 -7.26
CA ALA A 834 19.01 17.13 -6.67
C ALA A 834 19.86 16.43 -5.61
N THR A 835 21.16 16.24 -5.84
CA THR A 835 22.07 15.68 -4.83
C THR A 835 22.17 16.57 -3.59
N ILE A 836 22.26 17.90 -3.75
CA ILE A 836 22.35 18.84 -2.62
C ILE A 836 21.07 18.82 -1.78
N ILE A 837 19.91 18.89 -2.44
CA ILE A 837 18.59 18.84 -1.78
C ILE A 837 18.36 17.46 -1.15
N GLY A 838 18.69 16.38 -1.85
CA GLY A 838 18.57 15.02 -1.37
C GLY A 838 19.35 14.80 -0.07
N ASN A 839 20.57 15.34 0.02
CA ASN A 839 21.36 15.33 1.26
C ASN A 839 20.72 16.16 2.38
N ALA A 840 20.07 17.29 2.05
CA ALA A 840 19.33 18.08 3.02
C ALA A 840 18.13 17.29 3.58
N ILE A 841 17.32 16.68 2.70
CA ILE A 841 16.17 15.84 3.07
C ILE A 841 16.65 14.67 3.94
N ASP A 842 17.69 13.95 3.53
CA ASP A 842 18.24 12.82 4.30
C ASP A 842 18.74 13.28 5.67
N SER A 843 19.44 14.40 5.73
CA SER A 843 19.94 14.96 6.99
C SER A 843 18.80 15.32 7.93
N ILE A 844 17.72 15.91 7.43
CA ILE A 844 16.59 16.29 8.29
C ILE A 844 15.82 15.02 8.71
N LYS A 845 15.39 14.18 7.75
CA LYS A 845 14.65 12.93 8.05
C LYS A 845 15.39 11.98 9.00
N SER A 846 16.73 11.91 8.92
CA SER A 846 17.52 11.06 9.83
C SER A 846 17.70 11.64 11.24
N ASN A 847 17.43 12.93 11.45
CA ASN A 847 17.65 13.62 12.73
C ASN A 847 16.38 14.26 13.32
N THR A 848 15.24 14.12 12.67
CA THR A 848 13.93 14.59 13.14
C THR A 848 12.89 13.49 12.96
N THR A 849 12.01 13.29 13.93
CA THR A 849 10.88 12.36 13.78
C THR A 849 9.68 13.08 13.16
N ASP A 850 8.91 12.34 12.37
CA ASP A 850 7.54 12.70 11.94
C ASP A 850 7.47 13.96 11.06
N VAL A 851 8.48 14.15 10.23
CA VAL A 851 8.51 15.24 9.25
C VAL A 851 8.19 14.68 7.87
N LEU A 852 7.08 15.15 7.32
CA LEU A 852 6.66 14.93 5.94
C LEU A 852 7.33 15.97 5.06
N PHE A 853 7.93 15.51 3.96
CA PHE A 853 8.73 16.34 3.07
C PHE A 853 8.13 16.47 1.69
N SER A 854 8.20 17.68 1.17
CA SER A 854 7.95 17.97 -0.24
C SER A 854 8.89 19.06 -0.76
N LEU A 855 8.99 19.12 -2.08
CA LEU A 855 9.50 20.28 -2.81
C LEU A 855 8.30 21.01 -3.42
N ALA A 856 8.32 22.34 -3.39
CA ALA A 856 7.35 23.15 -4.13
C ALA A 856 7.77 23.21 -5.60
N MET A 857 6.91 22.73 -6.49
CA MET A 857 6.96 23.03 -7.91
C MET A 857 6.62 24.50 -8.10
N THR A 858 7.44 25.19 -8.86
CA THR A 858 7.19 26.60 -9.19
C THR A 858 5.94 26.74 -10.04
N ASP A 859 5.23 27.85 -9.84
CA ASP A 859 4.31 28.42 -10.82
C ASP A 859 4.78 29.84 -11.17
N THR A 860 4.83 30.14 -12.47
CA THR A 860 5.27 31.44 -13.00
C THR A 860 4.10 32.31 -13.46
N GLY A 861 2.87 31.94 -13.13
CA GLY A 861 1.68 32.74 -13.39
C GLY A 861 1.53 33.06 -14.88
N ASN A 862 1.65 32.06 -15.75
CA ASN A 862 1.51 32.33 -17.18
C ASN A 862 0.05 32.69 -17.51
N ARG A 863 -0.10 33.86 -18.13
CA ARG A 863 -1.36 34.58 -18.33
C ARG A 863 -1.94 34.19 -19.68
N GLY A 864 -3.07 33.49 -19.67
CA GLY A 864 -3.86 33.27 -20.89
C GLY A 864 -4.98 32.24 -20.77
N VAL A 865 -6.10 32.51 -21.45
CA VAL A 865 -7.33 31.70 -21.51
C VAL A 865 -7.39 30.66 -22.63
N ASN A 866 -6.31 30.40 -23.36
CA ASN A 866 -6.40 29.49 -24.52
C ASN A 866 -6.63 28.03 -24.09
N GLN A 867 -7.91 27.60 -24.15
CA GLN A 867 -8.43 26.28 -23.77
C GLN A 867 -7.99 25.10 -24.68
N THR A 868 -6.96 25.29 -25.52
CA THR A 868 -6.58 24.36 -26.59
C THR A 868 -5.16 23.81 -26.50
N TYR A 869 -4.50 23.93 -25.35
CA TYR A 869 -3.11 23.48 -25.21
C TYR A 869 -3.00 22.00 -24.81
N ASP A 870 -3.30 21.08 -25.72
CA ASP A 870 -3.00 19.63 -25.57
C ASP A 870 -1.50 19.33 -25.34
N LYS A 871 -0.64 20.35 -25.38
CA LYS A 871 0.81 20.24 -25.30
C LYS A 871 1.33 20.11 -23.87
N CYS A 872 0.61 20.58 -22.86
CA CYS A 872 1.08 20.68 -21.47
C CYS A 872 0.87 19.44 -20.61
N GLY A 873 0.27 18.39 -21.17
CA GLY A 873 0.07 17.11 -20.48
C GLY A 873 -1.25 16.99 -19.69
N TYR A 874 -2.05 18.05 -19.56
CA TYR A 874 -3.37 18.01 -18.90
C TYR A 874 -4.37 19.02 -19.51
N THR A 875 -5.67 18.82 -19.27
CA THR A 875 -6.75 19.61 -19.88
C THR A 875 -6.82 21.04 -19.30
N ASN A 876 -7.15 22.04 -20.13
CA ASN A 876 -7.33 23.45 -19.72
C ASN A 876 -6.13 24.14 -19.05
N CYS A 877 -4.90 23.67 -19.29
CA CYS A 877 -3.70 24.35 -18.81
C CYS A 877 -3.47 25.73 -19.45
N ALA A 878 -2.70 26.59 -18.78
CA ALA A 878 -2.17 27.81 -19.35
C ALA A 878 -0.95 27.53 -20.23
N LEU A 879 -0.63 28.50 -21.11
CA LEU A 879 0.43 28.38 -22.12
C LEU A 879 1.83 28.10 -21.52
N GLY A 880 2.03 28.39 -20.23
CA GLY A 880 3.32 28.27 -19.54
C GLY A 880 3.54 26.96 -18.83
N ASP A 881 2.47 26.27 -18.46
CA ASP A 881 2.55 25.24 -17.42
C ASP A 881 3.49 24.12 -17.84
N LYS A 882 3.42 23.68 -19.12
CA LYS A 882 4.35 22.67 -19.66
C LYS A 882 5.81 23.04 -19.47
N TYR A 883 6.14 24.27 -19.85
CA TYR A 883 7.52 24.72 -19.88
C TYR A 883 8.03 24.89 -18.46
N GLU A 884 7.18 25.03 -17.45
CA GLU A 884 7.61 25.29 -16.09
C GLU A 884 7.60 24.03 -15.22
N TRP A 885 6.53 23.23 -15.21
CA TRP A 885 6.52 21.99 -14.42
C TRP A 885 7.47 20.93 -15.01
N GLY A 886 7.67 20.93 -16.33
CA GLY A 886 8.55 19.97 -17.01
C GLY A 886 10.03 20.27 -16.84
N ARG A 887 10.40 21.51 -16.54
CA ARG A 887 11.80 21.92 -16.38
C ARG A 887 12.52 21.26 -15.21
N PRO A 888 11.95 21.17 -13.99
CA PRO A 888 12.58 20.48 -12.86
C PRO A 888 12.33 18.96 -12.86
N GLU A 889 11.82 18.36 -13.95
CA GLU A 889 11.46 16.94 -13.98
C GLU A 889 12.61 16.01 -13.59
N ILE A 890 13.86 16.32 -14.00
CA ILE A 890 15.04 15.54 -13.62
C ILE A 890 15.23 15.57 -12.09
N ILE A 891 15.05 16.73 -11.47
CA ILE A 891 15.20 16.92 -10.03
C ILE A 891 14.13 16.11 -9.28
N TYR A 892 12.88 16.15 -9.74
CA TYR A 892 11.80 15.36 -9.17
C TYR A 892 12.02 13.86 -9.36
N ASN A 893 12.47 13.41 -10.53
CA ASN A 893 12.75 12.00 -10.78
C ASN A 893 13.87 11.46 -9.88
N ASP A 894 14.91 12.27 -9.62
CA ASP A 894 16.00 11.91 -8.70
C ASP A 894 15.55 11.86 -7.23
N LEU A 895 14.57 12.69 -6.86
CA LEU A 895 14.16 12.88 -5.47
C LEU A 895 12.83 12.21 -5.11
N ILE A 896 12.08 11.65 -6.07
CA ILE A 896 10.69 11.21 -5.84
C ILE A 896 10.54 10.21 -4.68
N ASN A 897 11.52 9.33 -4.50
CA ASN A 897 11.54 8.34 -3.42
C ASN A 897 11.85 8.95 -2.04
N LYS A 898 12.33 10.19 -2.00
CA LYS A 898 12.61 10.96 -0.78
C LYS A 898 11.46 11.89 -0.40
N LEU A 899 10.54 12.18 -1.33
CA LEU A 899 9.37 13.03 -1.10
C LEU A 899 8.17 12.19 -0.60
N ASP A 900 7.49 12.69 0.43
CA ASP A 900 6.30 12.02 0.99
C ASP A 900 5.03 12.43 0.22
N PHE A 901 5.01 13.67 -0.30
CA PHE A 901 3.98 14.24 -1.15
C PHE A 901 4.63 15.20 -2.16
N ILE A 902 3.85 15.67 -3.14
CA ILE A 902 4.27 16.70 -4.11
C ILE A 902 3.59 18.01 -3.73
N SER A 903 4.30 19.12 -3.87
CA SER A 903 3.74 20.45 -3.68
C SER A 903 3.88 21.25 -4.95
N PHE A 904 2.94 22.15 -5.21
CA PHE A 904 3.07 23.20 -6.21
C PHE A 904 2.44 24.48 -5.66
N GLN A 905 2.91 25.64 -6.08
CA GLN A 905 2.29 26.91 -5.74
C GLN A 905 1.46 27.43 -6.91
N GLU A 906 0.54 28.36 -6.66
CA GLU A 906 -0.18 29.08 -7.71
C GLU A 906 -0.08 30.58 -7.46
N MET A 907 0.26 31.34 -8.51
CA MET A 907 0.32 32.80 -8.46
C MET A 907 -0.38 33.40 -9.67
N ILE A 908 -1.46 34.13 -9.44
CA ILE A 908 -2.16 34.87 -10.48
C ILE A 908 -2.13 36.37 -10.18
N GLY A 909 -1.86 37.17 -11.21
CA GLY A 909 -1.70 38.62 -11.07
C GLY A 909 -2.31 39.36 -12.26
N GLU A 910 -3.26 40.27 -12.04
CA GLU A 910 -3.81 41.16 -13.08
C GLU A 910 -2.84 42.28 -13.47
N PHE A 911 -1.64 42.32 -12.92
CA PHE A 911 -0.63 43.30 -13.29
C PHE A 911 0.79 42.71 -13.20
N SER A 912 1.69 43.19 -14.04
CA SER A 912 3.12 42.83 -14.02
C SER A 912 3.96 43.94 -14.62
N ARG A 913 5.29 43.80 -14.58
CA ARG A 913 6.15 44.57 -15.49
C ARG A 913 5.82 44.21 -16.93
N ASP A 914 5.80 45.21 -17.81
CA ASP A 914 5.64 45.04 -19.25
C ASP A 914 6.77 44.15 -19.77
N PRO A 915 6.48 42.94 -20.27
CA PRO A 915 7.52 42.02 -20.74
C PRO A 915 8.26 42.53 -21.98
N MET A 916 7.67 43.46 -22.75
CA MET A 916 8.29 44.06 -23.93
C MET A 916 9.12 45.31 -23.58
N ASN A 917 8.82 45.95 -22.46
CA ASN A 917 9.52 47.15 -22.01
C ASN A 917 9.50 47.25 -20.48
N ALA A 918 10.17 46.33 -19.78
CA ALA A 918 10.04 46.16 -18.33
C ALA A 918 10.46 47.37 -17.46
N GLY A 919 11.11 48.39 -18.05
CA GLY A 919 11.68 49.50 -17.31
C GLY A 919 12.90 49.09 -16.49
N GLY A 920 13.24 49.87 -15.47
CA GLY A 920 14.26 49.54 -14.46
C GLY A 920 13.62 49.12 -13.13
N TRP A 921 14.41 48.60 -12.18
CA TRP A 921 13.91 48.33 -10.81
C TRP A 921 13.41 49.60 -10.10
N ASP A 922 14.08 50.73 -10.37
CA ASP A 922 13.74 52.07 -9.86
C ASP A 922 12.75 52.84 -10.77
N SER A 923 12.27 52.22 -11.85
CA SER A 923 11.24 52.76 -12.75
C SER A 923 10.64 51.65 -13.61
N PRO A 924 9.85 50.72 -13.05
CA PRO A 924 9.21 49.66 -13.81
C PRO A 924 8.12 50.27 -14.70
N ASN A 925 7.90 49.70 -15.89
CA ASN A 925 6.70 50.01 -16.66
C ASN A 925 5.68 48.90 -16.38
N PRO A 926 4.68 49.11 -15.53
CA PRO A 926 3.65 48.10 -15.29
C PRO A 926 2.68 48.01 -16.47
N ILE A 927 2.03 46.85 -16.61
CA ILE A 927 0.90 46.61 -17.50
C ILE A 927 -0.18 45.86 -16.71
N ALA A 928 -1.44 46.26 -16.89
CA ALA A 928 -2.59 45.55 -16.36
C ALA A 928 -3.20 44.60 -17.39
N TYR A 929 -3.88 43.57 -16.89
CA TYR A 929 -4.47 42.47 -17.60
C TYR A 929 -5.91 42.32 -17.13
N SER A 930 -6.82 41.98 -18.04
CA SER A 930 -8.20 41.66 -17.67
C SER A 930 -8.31 40.29 -17.00
N ASP A 931 -9.45 40.02 -16.34
CA ASP A 931 -9.79 38.69 -15.81
C ASP A 931 -9.65 37.58 -16.88
N ASP A 932 -10.04 37.90 -18.13
CA ASP A 932 -9.88 37.02 -19.29
C ASP A 932 -8.41 36.85 -19.71
N ASP A 933 -7.56 37.86 -19.54
CA ASP A 933 -6.14 37.74 -19.91
C ASP A 933 -5.39 36.83 -18.93
N ILE A 934 -5.74 36.86 -17.64
CA ILE A 934 -5.10 36.01 -16.62
C ILE A 934 -5.81 34.66 -16.46
N GLY A 935 -7.10 34.59 -16.80
CA GLY A 935 -7.93 33.40 -16.67
C GLY A 935 -8.22 33.04 -15.21
N ILE A 936 -8.51 34.02 -14.36
CA ILE A 936 -8.79 33.81 -12.93
C ILE A 936 -9.96 32.86 -12.68
N ASP A 937 -11.01 32.94 -13.50
CA ASP A 937 -12.16 32.01 -13.48
C ASP A 937 -11.79 30.55 -13.78
N LYS A 938 -10.58 30.28 -14.28
CA LYS A 938 -10.06 28.94 -14.58
C LYS A 938 -9.09 28.43 -13.53
N LEU A 939 -8.67 29.25 -12.58
CA LEU A 939 -7.68 28.90 -11.58
C LEU A 939 -8.08 27.66 -10.74
N PRO A 940 -9.32 27.55 -10.21
CA PRO A 940 -9.74 26.36 -9.47
C PRO A 940 -9.68 25.07 -10.30
N THR A 941 -10.12 25.11 -11.55
CA THR A 941 -10.06 23.95 -12.47
C THR A 941 -8.62 23.63 -12.87
N ARG A 942 -7.74 24.62 -13.01
CA ARG A 942 -6.30 24.39 -13.27
C ARG A 942 -5.63 23.69 -12.10
N ILE A 943 -5.91 24.14 -10.87
CA ILE A 943 -5.45 23.49 -9.63
C ILE A 943 -5.87 22.02 -9.60
N ALA A 944 -7.15 21.73 -9.87
CA ALA A 944 -7.65 20.36 -9.91
C ALA A 944 -6.93 19.51 -10.97
N ASN A 945 -6.89 20.00 -12.22
CA ASN A 945 -6.29 19.26 -13.33
C ASN A 945 -4.78 19.05 -13.15
N PHE A 946 -4.06 20.04 -12.63
CA PHE A 946 -2.63 19.93 -12.39
C PHE A 946 -2.35 18.98 -11.21
N SER A 947 -3.16 19.03 -10.14
CA SER A 947 -3.09 18.06 -9.05
C SER A 947 -3.29 16.63 -9.55
N ALA A 948 -4.32 16.39 -10.37
CA ALA A 948 -4.60 15.07 -10.95
C ALA A 948 -3.43 14.58 -11.80
N PHE A 949 -2.87 15.46 -12.63
CA PHE A 949 -1.70 15.17 -13.44
C PHE A 949 -0.48 14.80 -12.60
N LEU A 950 -0.18 15.56 -11.54
CA LEU A 950 0.96 15.27 -10.65
C LEU A 950 0.77 13.98 -9.87
N LYS A 951 -0.46 13.71 -9.39
CA LYS A 951 -0.82 12.44 -8.74
C LYS A 951 -0.63 11.27 -9.68
N GLU A 952 -1.14 11.33 -10.91
CA GLU A 952 -0.96 10.28 -11.91
C GLU A 952 0.51 10.07 -12.27
N LYS A 953 1.24 11.18 -12.48
CA LYS A 953 2.64 11.14 -12.91
C LYS A 953 3.59 10.58 -11.86
N TYR A 954 3.43 11.01 -10.61
CA TYR A 954 4.38 10.72 -9.54
C TYR A 954 3.87 9.67 -8.54
N ASN A 955 2.60 9.27 -8.63
CA ASN A 955 1.92 8.38 -7.70
C ASN A 955 2.10 8.83 -6.23
N LYS A 956 1.88 10.13 -6.01
CA LYS A 956 2.01 10.79 -4.71
C LYS A 956 0.80 11.70 -4.45
N PRO A 957 0.40 11.90 -3.18
CA PRO A 957 -0.53 12.95 -2.79
C PRO A 957 0.02 14.32 -3.16
N VAL A 958 -0.88 15.30 -3.35
CA VAL A 958 -0.53 16.66 -3.74
C VAL A 958 -0.99 17.65 -2.67
N PHE A 959 -0.17 18.66 -2.39
CA PHE A 959 -0.46 19.76 -1.48
C PHE A 959 -0.19 21.10 -2.14
N LEU A 960 -1.02 22.11 -1.85
CA LEU A 960 -0.87 23.45 -2.40
C LEU A 960 -0.45 24.42 -1.27
N PRO A 961 0.86 24.61 -1.01
CA PRO A 961 1.39 25.40 0.10
C PRO A 961 0.95 26.85 0.13
N TYR A 962 0.60 27.44 -1.01
CA TYR A 962 0.04 28.78 -1.10
C TYR A 962 -0.61 29.06 -2.46
N ILE A 963 -1.62 29.94 -2.46
CA ILE A 963 -2.29 30.49 -3.66
C ILE A 963 -2.26 32.00 -3.56
N ALA A 964 -1.41 32.67 -4.33
CA ALA A 964 -1.36 34.12 -4.40
C ALA A 964 -2.30 34.65 -5.49
N ILE A 965 -3.21 35.54 -5.12
CA ILE A 965 -4.15 36.21 -6.04
C ILE A 965 -3.95 37.72 -5.91
N ALA A 966 -3.29 38.32 -6.90
CA ALA A 966 -3.13 39.75 -7.03
C ALA A 966 -4.07 40.29 -8.11
N THR A 967 -5.04 41.10 -7.72
CA THR A 967 -6.05 41.64 -8.65
C THR A 967 -5.84 43.13 -8.83
N ALA A 968 -6.07 43.63 -10.04
CA ALA A 968 -6.11 45.04 -10.35
C ALA A 968 -7.52 45.52 -10.03
N THR A 969 -7.62 46.36 -9.02
CA THR A 969 -8.86 47.02 -8.61
C THR A 969 -9.12 48.28 -9.43
N TRP A 970 -8.71 48.31 -10.69
CA TRP A 970 -8.90 49.45 -11.57
C TRP A 970 -9.02 49.00 -13.02
N THR A 971 -9.71 49.79 -13.83
CA THR A 971 -9.78 49.59 -15.28
C THR A 971 -9.46 50.90 -15.98
N ASP A 972 -8.46 50.92 -16.87
CA ASP A 972 -8.18 52.08 -17.75
C ASP A 972 -9.34 52.22 -18.76
N ALA A 973 -10.44 52.80 -18.29
CA ALA A 973 -11.70 52.87 -18.99
C ALA A 973 -11.62 53.84 -20.18
N ASN A 974 -10.63 54.72 -20.18
CA ASN A 974 -10.45 55.76 -21.18
C ASN A 974 -9.25 55.51 -22.14
N GLY A 975 -8.41 54.52 -21.86
CA GLY A 975 -7.30 54.05 -22.69
C GLY A 975 -6.11 55.02 -22.72
N ASN A 976 -5.85 55.73 -21.63
CA ASN A 976 -4.79 56.74 -21.53
C ASN A 976 -3.51 56.26 -20.82
N ASP A 977 -3.46 54.99 -20.42
CA ASP A 977 -2.36 54.37 -19.67
C ASP A 977 -2.08 55.06 -18.30
N ALA A 978 -3.08 55.73 -17.71
CA ALA A 978 -3.00 56.36 -16.39
C ALA A 978 -4.20 55.96 -15.51
N ILE A 979 -3.92 55.62 -14.25
CA ILE A 979 -4.94 55.23 -13.27
C ILE A 979 -5.57 56.51 -12.68
N GLU A 980 -6.87 56.69 -12.89
CA GLU A 980 -7.63 57.81 -12.33
C GLU A 980 -8.46 57.38 -11.10
N ASP A 981 -8.68 58.28 -10.14
CA ASP A 981 -9.50 57.99 -8.93
C ASP A 981 -10.90 57.43 -9.28
N SER A 982 -11.46 57.81 -10.43
CA SER A 982 -12.77 57.32 -10.91
C SER A 982 -12.74 55.92 -11.52
N GLU A 983 -11.56 55.37 -11.77
CA GLU A 983 -11.35 54.07 -12.40
C GLU A 983 -11.06 52.96 -11.38
N ILE A 984 -10.94 53.32 -10.09
CA ILE A 984 -10.66 52.42 -8.99
C ILE A 984 -11.95 51.80 -8.42
N ASP A 985 -12.00 50.47 -8.34
CA ASP A 985 -12.96 49.68 -7.57
C ASP A 985 -12.34 49.18 -6.25
N TYR A 986 -12.58 49.91 -5.17
CA TYR A 986 -12.03 49.61 -3.84
C TYR A 986 -12.43 48.24 -3.26
N ASN A 987 -13.48 47.58 -3.79
CA ASN A 987 -13.92 46.26 -3.32
C ASN A 987 -13.70 45.14 -4.34
N GLY A 988 -13.31 45.47 -5.59
CA GLY A 988 -13.23 44.51 -6.69
C GLY A 988 -12.28 43.33 -6.45
N TRP A 989 -11.23 43.52 -5.64
CA TRP A 989 -10.33 42.44 -5.27
C TRP A 989 -10.97 41.39 -4.35
N GLU A 990 -11.83 41.82 -3.42
CA GLU A 990 -12.50 40.93 -2.45
C GLU A 990 -13.43 39.99 -3.18
N ASP A 991 -14.22 40.53 -4.12
CA ASP A 991 -15.16 39.76 -4.91
C ASP A 991 -14.45 38.69 -5.75
N LYS A 992 -13.30 39.03 -6.33
CA LYS A 992 -12.49 38.10 -7.14
C LYS A 992 -11.81 37.01 -6.31
N ALA A 993 -11.19 37.38 -5.18
CA ALA A 993 -10.59 36.41 -4.26
C ALA A 993 -11.64 35.49 -3.64
N ASN A 994 -12.76 36.05 -3.16
CA ASN A 994 -13.89 35.29 -2.63
C ASN A 994 -14.44 34.32 -3.68
N THR A 995 -14.67 34.77 -4.91
CA THR A 995 -15.19 33.90 -5.98
C THR A 995 -14.27 32.70 -6.23
N THR A 996 -12.95 32.92 -6.22
CA THR A 996 -11.96 31.85 -6.39
C THR A 996 -12.02 30.84 -5.25
N TYR A 997 -11.98 31.30 -3.99
CA TYR A 997 -12.01 30.41 -2.83
C TYR A 997 -13.37 29.73 -2.63
N GLN A 998 -14.49 30.41 -2.94
CA GLN A 998 -15.82 29.79 -3.00
C GLN A 998 -15.85 28.66 -4.01
N THR A 999 -15.27 28.89 -5.20
CA THR A 999 -15.22 27.85 -6.24
C THR A 999 -14.38 26.66 -5.78
N LEU A 1000 -13.18 26.89 -5.22
CA LEU A 1000 -12.35 25.83 -4.63
C LEU A 1000 -13.09 25.04 -3.54
N SER A 1001 -13.82 25.75 -2.67
CA SER A 1001 -14.66 25.15 -1.62
C SER A 1001 -15.74 24.24 -2.21
N THR A 1002 -16.47 24.70 -3.24
CA THR A 1002 -17.47 23.88 -3.93
C THR A 1002 -16.88 22.67 -4.68
N MET A 1003 -15.60 22.74 -5.05
CA MET A 1003 -14.87 21.69 -5.75
C MET A 1003 -14.15 20.71 -4.80
N LYS A 1004 -14.37 20.78 -3.48
CA LYS A 1004 -13.66 19.98 -2.46
C LYS A 1004 -13.53 18.49 -2.82
N GLN A 1005 -14.62 17.86 -3.25
CA GLN A 1005 -14.60 16.45 -3.67
C GLN A 1005 -13.74 16.22 -4.92
N GLU A 1006 -13.88 17.06 -5.94
CA GLU A 1006 -13.10 16.97 -7.19
C GLU A 1006 -11.61 17.18 -6.93
N LEU A 1007 -11.26 18.12 -6.05
CA LEU A 1007 -9.88 18.38 -5.63
C LEU A 1007 -9.29 17.16 -4.90
N GLN A 1008 -10.05 16.57 -3.99
CA GLN A 1008 -9.67 15.34 -3.28
C GLN A 1008 -9.46 14.15 -4.25
N GLU A 1009 -10.39 13.93 -5.18
CA GLU A 1009 -10.28 12.90 -6.22
C GLU A 1009 -9.03 13.13 -7.11
N SER A 1010 -8.75 14.40 -7.41
CA SER A 1010 -7.54 14.86 -8.11
C SER A 1010 -6.26 14.67 -7.29
N GLY A 1011 -6.33 14.19 -6.04
CA GLY A 1011 -5.15 13.94 -5.21
C GLY A 1011 -4.68 15.09 -4.35
N LEU A 1012 -5.36 16.24 -4.42
CA LEU A 1012 -5.08 17.37 -3.56
C LEU A 1012 -5.65 17.06 -2.16
N PHE A 1013 -4.80 16.85 -1.16
CA PHE A 1013 -5.26 16.60 0.21
C PHE A 1013 -5.33 17.89 1.05
N GLY A 1014 -4.86 19.00 0.50
CA GLY A 1014 -5.11 20.29 1.10
C GLY A 1014 -4.39 21.43 0.44
N PHE A 1015 -4.80 22.62 0.84
CA PHE A 1015 -4.13 23.84 0.47
C PHE A 1015 -4.04 24.77 1.66
N ALA A 1016 -3.05 25.65 1.62
CA ALA A 1016 -3.00 26.80 2.49
C ALA A 1016 -3.31 28.06 1.66
N PRO A 1017 -4.36 28.80 1.98
CA PRO A 1017 -4.64 30.08 1.35
C PRO A 1017 -3.58 31.11 1.77
N MET A 1018 -3.10 31.88 0.80
CA MET A 1018 -2.22 33.02 1.02
C MET A 1018 -2.60 34.12 0.06
N ALA A 1019 -3.54 34.97 0.45
CA ALA A 1019 -3.91 36.06 -0.41
C ALA A 1019 -2.95 37.24 -0.20
N LEU A 1020 -2.20 37.60 -1.25
CA LEU A 1020 -1.37 38.80 -1.32
C LEU A 1020 -2.22 39.93 -1.87
N PHE A 1021 -2.49 40.96 -1.07
CA PHE A 1021 -3.35 42.07 -1.44
C PHE A 1021 -2.51 43.32 -1.72
N ASP A 1022 -2.84 44.00 -2.80
CA ASP A 1022 -2.39 45.37 -3.03
C ASP A 1022 -3.60 46.30 -2.98
N ASP A 1023 -3.53 47.37 -2.19
CA ASP A 1023 -4.58 48.40 -2.19
C ASP A 1023 -4.42 49.22 -3.48
N PRO A 1024 -5.51 49.49 -4.22
CA PRO A 1024 -5.46 50.30 -5.45
C PRO A 1024 -4.71 51.63 -5.33
N ARG A 1025 -4.57 52.18 -4.12
CA ARG A 1025 -3.87 53.46 -3.89
C ARG A 1025 -2.35 53.32 -3.83
N HIS A 1026 -1.79 52.13 -3.61
CA HIS A 1026 -0.36 51.92 -3.79
C HIS A 1026 0.05 52.07 -5.26
N ASP A 1027 -0.87 51.79 -6.18
CA ASP A 1027 -0.68 52.02 -7.62
C ASP A 1027 -0.84 53.51 -8.02
N TYR A 1028 -1.26 54.40 -7.10
CA TYR A 1028 -1.45 55.83 -7.36
C TYR A 1028 -0.11 56.56 -7.51
N GLY A 1029 0.46 56.51 -8.71
CA GLY A 1029 1.82 56.98 -9.03
C GLY A 1029 2.68 55.94 -9.75
N GLY A 1030 2.13 54.75 -10.05
CA GLY A 1030 2.76 53.72 -10.88
C GLY A 1030 3.84 52.89 -10.17
N TYR A 1031 3.77 52.74 -8.84
CA TYR A 1031 4.90 52.22 -8.07
C TYR A 1031 4.54 51.42 -6.82
N GLN A 1032 5.12 50.21 -6.72
CA GLN A 1032 5.40 49.38 -5.50
C GLN A 1032 4.66 48.05 -5.32
N TYR A 1033 4.69 47.16 -6.32
CA TYR A 1033 4.31 45.75 -6.11
C TYR A 1033 5.31 44.93 -5.26
N PHE A 1034 6.52 45.41 -4.92
CA PHE A 1034 7.54 44.56 -4.25
C PHE A 1034 8.57 45.24 -3.32
N MET A 1035 8.47 46.55 -3.02
CA MET A 1035 9.60 47.23 -2.32
C MET A 1035 9.42 47.40 -0.81
N ASN A 1036 8.19 47.49 -0.30
CA ASN A 1036 7.95 47.90 1.10
C ASN A 1036 7.03 46.99 1.94
N ASN A 1037 6.13 46.19 1.34
CA ASN A 1037 5.07 45.48 2.08
C ASN A 1037 5.02 43.95 1.90
N GLU A 1038 6.14 43.30 1.53
CA GLU A 1038 6.22 41.84 1.29
C GLU A 1038 5.90 40.93 2.52
N TYR A 1039 5.61 41.48 3.70
CA TYR A 1039 5.63 40.70 4.95
C TYR A 1039 4.28 40.54 5.66
N HIS A 1040 3.17 40.97 5.08
CA HIS A 1040 1.83 40.71 5.63
C HIS A 1040 1.22 39.44 5.03
N LEU A 1041 1.88 38.31 5.28
CA LEU A 1041 1.42 36.98 4.89
C LEU A 1041 0.24 36.58 5.78
N GLY A 1042 -0.99 36.47 5.26
CA GLY A 1042 -2.14 35.96 6.01
C GLY A 1042 -3.50 36.13 5.32
N ILE A 1043 -4.49 35.32 5.72
CA ILE A 1043 -5.89 35.31 5.23
C ILE A 1043 -6.67 36.53 5.76
N VAL A 1044 -6.24 37.76 5.44
CA VAL A 1044 -6.78 38.95 6.11
C VAL A 1044 -6.82 40.13 5.19
N LYS A 1045 -7.96 40.82 5.19
CA LYS A 1045 -8.05 42.19 4.71
C LYS A 1045 -7.07 43.09 5.48
N SER A 1046 -5.97 43.49 4.83
CA SER A 1046 -5.25 44.71 5.18
C SER A 1046 -5.76 45.80 4.23
N GLY A 1047 -6.57 46.72 4.74
CA GLY A 1047 -6.81 47.97 4.01
C GLY A 1047 -5.50 48.73 4.00
N ALA A 1048 -4.75 48.67 2.90
CA ALA A 1048 -3.44 49.28 2.86
C ALA A 1048 -3.57 50.75 2.42
N VAL A 1049 -3.52 51.66 3.38
CA VAL A 1049 -3.24 53.07 3.08
C VAL A 1049 -2.07 53.47 3.94
N ASP A 1050 -0.94 53.70 3.30
CA ASP A 1050 0.27 54.00 4.02
C ASP A 1050 0.26 55.44 4.63
N GLU A 1051 1.10 55.59 5.66
CA GLU A 1051 1.46 56.76 6.48
C GLU A 1051 0.36 57.55 7.22
N ILE A 1052 -0.93 57.39 6.92
CA ILE A 1052 -2.04 57.95 7.74
C ILE A 1052 -3.12 56.87 7.96
N ASP A 1053 -2.70 55.73 8.50
CA ASP A 1053 -3.49 54.54 8.80
C ASP A 1053 -4.51 54.80 9.95
N SER A 1054 -5.47 55.69 9.69
CA SER A 1054 -6.47 56.17 10.65
C SER A 1054 -7.88 55.62 10.37
N ALA A 1055 -8.05 54.84 9.30
CA ALA A 1055 -9.33 54.26 8.92
C ALA A 1055 -9.22 52.73 8.94
N THR A 1056 -9.89 52.09 9.92
CA THR A 1056 -10.13 50.62 10.16
C THR A 1056 -9.44 49.97 11.37
N ASN A 1057 -8.73 50.77 12.16
CA ASN A 1057 -8.19 50.42 13.48
C ASN A 1057 -9.27 49.93 14.48
N GLY A 1058 -9.61 48.63 14.44
CA GLY A 1058 -10.50 47.96 15.40
C GLY A 1058 -11.55 47.00 14.82
N ASP A 1059 -11.91 47.13 13.53
CA ASP A 1059 -13.04 46.39 12.95
C ASP A 1059 -12.63 45.01 12.42
N ILE A 1060 -12.81 44.01 13.27
CA ILE A 1060 -12.58 42.59 12.98
C ILE A 1060 -13.49 42.04 11.86
N LYS A 1061 -14.68 42.63 11.59
CA LYS A 1061 -15.60 42.13 10.55
C LYS A 1061 -15.02 42.32 9.16
N SER A 1062 -14.28 43.40 8.96
CA SER A 1062 -13.55 43.63 7.71
C SER A 1062 -12.50 42.53 7.46
N LYS A 1063 -11.96 41.92 8.52
CA LYS A 1063 -10.94 40.85 8.49
C LYS A 1063 -11.53 39.43 8.35
N GLU A 1064 -12.86 39.25 8.47
CA GLU A 1064 -13.58 37.96 8.47
C GLU A 1064 -14.02 37.46 7.07
N ASN A 1065 -14.25 38.36 6.10
CA ASN A 1065 -15.00 38.03 4.87
C ASN A 1065 -14.40 36.89 4.00
N ILE A 1066 -13.08 36.82 3.87
CA ILE A 1066 -12.43 35.73 3.09
C ILE A 1066 -12.29 34.46 3.95
N VAL A 1067 -12.09 34.62 5.26
CA VAL A 1067 -11.95 33.49 6.20
C VAL A 1067 -13.26 32.69 6.24
N SER A 1068 -14.40 33.36 6.42
CA SER A 1068 -15.71 32.70 6.39
C SER A 1068 -15.98 31.97 5.07
N THR A 1069 -15.60 32.56 3.93
CA THR A 1069 -15.68 31.91 2.62
C THR A 1069 -14.89 30.59 2.55
N ILE A 1070 -13.70 30.56 3.14
CA ILE A 1070 -12.79 29.41 3.08
C ILE A 1070 -13.23 28.31 4.05
N PHE A 1071 -13.73 28.67 5.24
CA PHE A 1071 -13.89 27.75 6.36
C PHE A 1071 -15.35 27.48 6.80
N ASP A 1072 -16.34 28.27 6.36
CA ASP A 1072 -17.75 28.15 6.81
C ASP A 1072 -18.69 27.53 5.77
N THR A 1073 -18.16 26.98 4.66
CA THR A 1073 -18.99 26.32 3.64
C THR A 1073 -19.23 24.85 4.02
N PRO A 1074 -20.48 24.33 3.99
CA PRO A 1074 -20.85 23.01 4.53
C PRO A 1074 -20.15 21.80 3.93
#